data_AF-A0A8S1C9F1-F1
#
_entry.id   AF-A0A8S1C9F1-F1
#
_cell.length_a   1.000
_cell.length_b   1.000
_cell.length_c   1.000
_cell.angle_alpha   90.00
_cell.angle_beta   90.00
_cell.angle_gamma   90.00
#
_symmetry.space_group_name_H-M   'P 1'
#
loop_
_entity.id
_entity.type
_entity.pdbx_description
1 polymer ?
#
loop_
_entity_poly.entity_id
_entity_poly.type
_entity_poly.pdbx_seq_one_letter_code
_entity_poly.pdbx_strand_id
1 'polypeptide(L)'
;MRSGKCIAANRKSERTCVSSDAAPSRRRLAMTSAAEQGYLKPEEAAEKSPMQQFYADKSIFLTGGTGFMGKVISEKLLRTCPDIRTIYLLIRPKKGKEISARFEEIFSDPVFAQLQEKNPKFASCVVPVAGDVAQKGLGLSEEDRQTLIENVNIVFHAAATVRFDEKLRLANAINVQGTKDMLALCALMKNLNAVIHVSTAYSNCNLREIKEKFYEPPISHEKLTQCVEALDDNLLDGSTPVLLQDFPNTYAFTKNVAEDVVKDLGRDLPIAVYRPAIIIATWKEPVSGWIDNVYGPTGVVVGAGLGILRTLQADKEMVADLVPVDMAVSALIATAYDTAVSARKAGDEIPIYNYVSSPEKPITWGEFMELNYKNGVNIPSMKAIWYYTLTINKFRSLHLLCSLFLHFLPALLVDGVLMVIGRQPQMMKVYKKIHRFGDVIAYFSTQQWNFSNQNMQSLWSRMHPKDQYLFNFSMKNMDWEDYFRTHILGLRKYLAKDDPSTLPAARKRWFKFLVVHRCIQGVAMYVAVRILWSLLSYIFLPAAATISIFLHTSSATAATAILRNRRNPVSTPGKFPKGERESLGGKRKPLLVPSVTEADEDVRKGPAWKIGKISIEKTRKSAASAEKRGGGGSYKCGQVGVRINLSTLSLRSHLDQRAVRDVAEFPSGQTLAPSRLKRRTTRGEGYFPFAMEIVNTKPLTYFGDDDLTPVQQFYHEKSVLITGASGFMGKVLLEKLLRSCPGVGNVYILLRPKRGEQPLQRLEKLMKDPVFERLRRERGSLIGATPGVVPITGDISRPGLGISAADRAVLVSSVEIVFHVAATVRFNEKMRQALQTNLGGTNAVMQLCKEMHQLKSFVYVSTAYTNSPRDKVDEVVYTPPVDPDKILQCMEWMSEEQFEDLAPS
;
A
#
# COMPACT_ATOMS: atom_id res chain seq x y z
N MET A 1 -10.25 -28.38 -68.91
CA MET A 1 -11.54 -28.88 -69.43
C MET A 1 -12.44 -29.28 -68.27
N ARG A 2 -13.68 -28.79 -68.30
CA ARG A 2 -14.95 -29.38 -67.79
C ARG A 2 -14.88 -30.19 -66.47
N SER A 3 -15.39 -29.67 -65.36
CA SER A 3 -16.82 -29.60 -64.97
C SER A 3 -17.44 -30.96 -64.68
N GLY A 4 -18.13 -31.10 -63.52
CA GLY A 4 -19.13 -32.15 -63.36
C GLY A 4 -19.53 -32.46 -61.93
N LYS A 5 -20.50 -31.70 -61.41
CA LYS A 5 -21.30 -32.02 -60.23
C LYS A 5 -22.21 -33.23 -60.50
N CYS A 6 -22.52 -34.02 -59.46
CA CYS A 6 -23.84 -34.64 -59.18
C CYS A 6 -23.83 -35.12 -57.71
N ILE A 7 -24.60 -34.56 -56.78
CA ILE A 7 -26.02 -34.79 -56.45
C ILE A 7 -26.30 -36.20 -55.88
N ALA A 8 -26.41 -36.23 -54.54
CA ALA A 8 -27.32 -36.94 -53.63
C ALA A 8 -28.05 -38.23 -54.06
N ALA A 9 -27.97 -39.26 -53.20
CA ALA A 9 -29.16 -39.92 -52.59
C ALA A 9 -28.80 -40.96 -51.49
N ASN A 10 -29.27 -40.66 -50.27
CA ASN A 10 -29.91 -41.49 -49.25
C ASN A 10 -29.56 -42.99 -48.99
N ARG A 11 -29.17 -43.19 -47.70
CA ARG A 11 -29.71 -44.11 -46.67
C ARG A 11 -29.20 -45.55 -46.51
N LYS A 12 -28.66 -45.74 -45.28
CA LYS A 12 -28.74 -46.89 -44.35
C LYS A 12 -27.97 -48.16 -44.70
N SER A 13 -26.90 -48.43 -43.97
CA SER A 13 -26.87 -49.36 -42.83
C SER A 13 -25.47 -49.40 -42.17
N GLU A 14 -25.47 -49.70 -40.88
CA GLU A 14 -24.42 -50.42 -40.12
C GLU A 14 -22.96 -49.95 -40.21
N ARG A 15 -22.52 -49.26 -39.14
CA ARG A 15 -21.09 -49.00 -38.86
C ARG A 15 -20.57 -50.00 -37.84
N THR A 16 -19.70 -50.90 -38.30
CA THR A 16 -18.61 -51.48 -37.52
C THR A 16 -17.29 -50.91 -38.06
N CYS A 17 -16.39 -50.60 -37.13
CA CYS A 17 -15.17 -49.83 -37.29
C CYS A 17 -14.07 -50.56 -38.10
N VAL A 18 -13.30 -49.84 -38.94
CA VAL A 18 -11.82 -49.85 -39.00
C VAL A 18 -11.32 -48.53 -39.65
N SER A 19 -10.18 -48.06 -39.12
CA SER A 19 -9.34 -46.88 -39.28
C SER A 19 -9.13 -46.14 -40.63
N SER A 20 -9.06 -44.79 -40.52
CA SER A 20 -8.12 -43.81 -41.12
C SER A 20 -8.86 -42.45 -41.12
N ASP A 21 -8.42 -41.38 -40.44
CA ASP A 21 -7.27 -40.55 -40.78
C ASP A 21 -6.74 -39.78 -39.56
N ALA A 22 -5.40 -39.72 -39.48
CA ALA A 22 -4.66 -39.06 -38.42
C ALA A 22 -4.67 -37.53 -38.59
N ALA A 23 -5.16 -36.83 -37.56
CA ALA A 23 -4.90 -35.40 -37.38
C ALA A 23 -3.38 -35.15 -37.21
N PRO A 24 -2.84 -34.01 -37.67
CA PRO A 24 -1.40 -33.76 -37.63
C PRO A 24 -0.89 -33.81 -36.19
N SER A 25 0.18 -34.58 -35.98
CA SER A 25 0.76 -34.81 -34.66
C SER A 25 1.39 -33.55 -34.08
N ARG A 26 1.39 -33.46 -32.73
CA ARG A 26 1.94 -32.37 -31.91
C ARG A 26 3.36 -31.90 -32.30
N ARG A 27 4.12 -32.73 -33.03
CA ARG A 27 5.52 -32.49 -33.43
C ARG A 27 5.74 -31.30 -34.38
N ARG A 28 4.77 -30.94 -35.25
CA ARG A 28 5.02 -29.91 -36.30
C ARG A 28 5.02 -28.45 -35.82
N LEU A 29 4.53 -28.14 -34.61
CA LEU A 29 4.15 -26.77 -34.22
C LEU A 29 5.33 -25.84 -33.83
N ALA A 30 6.42 -26.37 -33.27
CA ALA A 30 7.59 -25.58 -32.88
C ALA A 30 8.65 -25.48 -33.99
N MET A 31 8.55 -26.36 -35.00
CA MET A 31 9.60 -26.60 -35.99
C MET A 31 9.54 -25.64 -37.19
N THR A 32 8.35 -25.15 -37.55
CA THR A 32 8.17 -24.34 -38.77
C THR A 32 8.73 -22.93 -38.65
N SER A 33 8.63 -22.25 -37.49
CA SER A 33 9.07 -20.84 -37.41
C SER A 33 10.60 -20.64 -37.36
N ALA A 34 11.36 -21.58 -36.80
CA ALA A 34 12.82 -21.49 -36.70
C ALA A 34 13.52 -21.78 -38.04
N ALA A 35 12.97 -22.73 -38.82
CA ALA A 35 13.47 -23.08 -40.14
C ALA A 35 13.05 -22.05 -41.21
N GLU A 36 11.84 -21.49 -41.13
CA GLU A 36 11.35 -20.45 -42.06
C GLU A 36 12.13 -19.13 -41.97
N GLN A 37 12.78 -18.85 -40.83
CA GLN A 37 13.58 -17.64 -40.62
C GLN A 37 15.10 -17.85 -40.79
N GLY A 38 15.54 -19.05 -41.20
CA GLY A 38 16.93 -19.33 -41.58
C GLY A 38 17.95 -19.44 -40.43
N TYR A 39 17.50 -19.55 -39.17
CA TYR A 39 18.39 -19.57 -38.00
C TYR A 39 18.91 -20.97 -37.61
N LEU A 40 18.25 -22.05 -38.04
CA LEU A 40 18.64 -23.44 -37.77
C LEU A 40 18.40 -24.30 -39.01
N LYS A 41 19.21 -25.35 -39.21
CA LYS A 41 18.95 -26.33 -40.27
C LYS A 41 17.63 -27.07 -39.99
N PRO A 42 16.84 -27.47 -41.00
CA PRO A 42 15.56 -28.17 -40.81
C PRO A 42 15.65 -29.44 -39.94
N GLU A 43 16.77 -30.15 -39.99
CA GLU A 43 17.05 -31.35 -39.20
C GLU A 43 17.28 -31.01 -37.71
N GLU A 44 18.04 -29.96 -37.40
CA GLU A 44 18.25 -29.42 -36.05
C GLU A 44 16.97 -28.78 -35.47
N ALA A 45 16.09 -28.28 -36.34
CA ALA A 45 14.76 -27.83 -35.95
C ALA A 45 13.87 -28.99 -35.47
N ALA A 46 14.13 -30.23 -35.90
CA ALA A 46 13.32 -31.41 -35.57
C ALA A 46 13.62 -32.07 -34.21
N GLU A 47 14.84 -31.96 -33.68
CA GLU A 47 15.19 -32.56 -32.38
C GLU A 47 14.77 -31.70 -31.19
N LYS A 48 14.29 -32.29 -30.08
CA LYS A 48 13.92 -31.52 -28.89
C LYS A 48 15.15 -30.89 -28.25
N SER A 49 15.05 -29.62 -27.85
CA SER A 49 16.11 -28.99 -27.06
C SER A 49 16.21 -29.57 -25.64
N PRO A 50 17.35 -29.41 -24.93
CA PRO A 50 17.50 -29.87 -23.55
C PRO A 50 16.38 -29.42 -22.60
N MET A 51 15.94 -28.15 -22.66
CA MET A 51 14.80 -27.72 -21.83
C MET A 51 13.48 -28.38 -22.25
N GLN A 52 13.22 -28.53 -23.55
CA GLN A 52 12.02 -29.24 -24.02
C GLN A 52 12.01 -30.71 -23.55
N GLN A 53 13.17 -31.36 -23.51
CA GLN A 53 13.34 -32.70 -22.97
C GLN A 53 13.10 -32.74 -21.46
N PHE A 54 13.63 -31.77 -20.71
CA PHE A 54 13.42 -31.66 -19.27
C PHE A 54 11.93 -31.55 -18.88
N TYR A 55 11.16 -30.76 -19.63
CA TYR A 55 9.72 -30.59 -19.39
C TYR A 55 8.85 -31.72 -19.96
N ALA A 56 9.40 -32.59 -20.80
CA ALA A 56 8.65 -33.71 -21.37
C ALA A 56 8.21 -34.68 -20.27
N ASP A 57 6.94 -35.10 -20.35
CA ASP A 57 6.29 -36.03 -19.41
C ASP A 57 6.31 -35.57 -17.93
N LYS A 58 6.60 -34.30 -17.66
CA LYS A 58 6.55 -33.71 -16.32
C LYS A 58 5.18 -33.12 -16.02
N SER A 59 4.79 -33.17 -14.74
CA SER A 59 3.65 -32.41 -14.24
C SER A 59 4.10 -31.18 -13.47
N ILE A 60 3.39 -30.07 -13.67
CA ILE A 60 3.75 -28.76 -13.12
C ILE A 60 2.62 -28.29 -12.20
N PHE A 61 2.96 -27.78 -11.01
CA PHE A 61 2.01 -27.06 -10.16
C PHE A 61 2.28 -25.56 -10.21
N LEU A 62 1.29 -24.78 -10.63
CA LEU A 62 1.41 -23.33 -10.80
C LEU A 62 0.43 -22.60 -9.87
N THR A 63 0.96 -21.83 -8.93
CA THR A 63 0.18 -20.85 -8.17
C THR A 63 0.27 -19.46 -8.80
N GLY A 64 -0.76 -18.63 -8.60
CA GLY A 64 -0.84 -17.33 -9.27
C GLY A 64 -1.13 -17.43 -10.76
N GLY A 65 -1.53 -18.61 -11.24
CA GLY A 65 -1.81 -18.90 -12.65
C GLY A 65 -2.89 -18.03 -13.29
N THR A 66 -3.80 -17.49 -12.50
CA THR A 66 -4.85 -16.57 -12.99
C THR A 66 -4.36 -15.13 -13.18
N GLY A 67 -3.16 -14.80 -12.69
CA GLY A 67 -2.57 -13.47 -12.75
C GLY A 67 -1.80 -13.21 -14.04
N PHE A 68 -1.36 -11.97 -14.24
CA PHE A 68 -0.68 -11.50 -15.45
C PHE A 68 0.48 -12.42 -15.89
N MET A 69 1.46 -12.64 -15.00
CA MET A 69 2.59 -13.51 -15.30
C MET A 69 2.18 -15.00 -15.39
N GLY A 70 1.25 -15.46 -14.55
CA GLY A 70 0.79 -16.85 -14.53
C GLY A 70 0.15 -17.31 -15.85
N LYS A 71 -0.60 -16.42 -16.51
CA LYS A 71 -1.15 -16.67 -17.85
C LYS A 71 -0.04 -16.89 -18.87
N VAL A 72 0.98 -16.03 -18.86
CA VAL A 72 2.13 -16.11 -19.78
C VAL A 72 2.98 -17.34 -19.51
N ILE A 73 3.17 -17.75 -18.24
CA ILE A 73 3.84 -19.00 -17.88
C ILE A 73 3.12 -20.19 -18.51
N SER A 74 1.80 -20.27 -18.29
CA SER A 74 0.97 -21.36 -18.82
C SER A 74 1.01 -21.39 -20.34
N GLU A 75 0.83 -20.24 -20.99
CA GLU A 75 0.88 -20.11 -22.45
C GLU A 75 2.23 -20.55 -23.01
N LYS A 76 3.33 -20.03 -22.45
CA LYS A 76 4.69 -20.30 -22.92
C LYS A 76 5.03 -21.79 -22.81
N LEU A 77 4.72 -22.41 -21.68
CA LEU A 77 4.93 -23.84 -21.45
C LEU A 77 4.10 -24.69 -22.41
N LEU A 78 2.80 -24.42 -22.55
CA LEU A 78 1.92 -25.20 -23.43
C LEU A 78 2.26 -25.04 -24.91
N ARG A 79 2.74 -23.86 -25.32
CA ARG A 79 3.16 -23.59 -26.70
C ARG A 79 4.52 -24.18 -27.04
N THR A 80 5.48 -24.10 -26.11
CA THR A 80 6.91 -24.40 -26.38
C THR A 80 7.32 -25.80 -25.93
N CYS A 81 6.63 -26.38 -24.95
CA CYS A 81 6.85 -27.71 -24.40
C CYS A 81 5.59 -28.59 -24.58
N PRO A 82 5.29 -29.04 -25.81
CA PRO A 82 4.03 -29.72 -26.14
C PRO A 82 3.85 -31.11 -25.49
N ASP A 83 4.91 -31.64 -24.89
CA ASP A 83 4.96 -32.96 -24.27
C ASP A 83 4.88 -32.89 -22.74
N ILE A 84 4.56 -31.72 -22.17
CA ILE A 84 4.17 -31.63 -20.74
C ILE A 84 2.97 -32.55 -20.50
N ARG A 85 3.03 -33.30 -19.39
CA ARG A 85 1.95 -34.22 -19.00
C ARG A 85 0.72 -33.45 -18.55
N THR A 86 0.87 -32.67 -17.48
CA THR A 86 -0.22 -31.95 -16.83
C THR A 86 0.28 -30.66 -16.18
N ILE A 87 -0.46 -29.56 -16.33
CA ILE A 87 -0.31 -28.35 -15.51
C ILE A 87 -1.47 -28.29 -14.52
N TYR A 88 -1.18 -28.50 -13.25
CA TYR A 88 -2.10 -28.26 -12.14
C TYR A 88 -2.12 -26.76 -11.83
N LEU A 89 -3.27 -26.12 -12.02
CA LEU A 89 -3.43 -24.67 -11.90
C LEU A 89 -4.23 -24.33 -10.64
N LEU A 90 -3.59 -23.72 -9.64
CA LEU A 90 -4.30 -23.31 -8.42
C LEU A 90 -5.23 -22.13 -8.71
N ILE A 91 -6.53 -22.32 -8.52
CA ILE A 91 -7.57 -21.32 -8.74
C ILE A 91 -8.31 -21.03 -7.42
N ARG A 92 -8.20 -19.77 -6.99
CA ARG A 92 -8.94 -19.27 -5.82
C ARG A 92 -10.46 -19.38 -6.03
N PRO A 93 -11.24 -19.95 -5.09
CA PRO A 93 -12.70 -19.87 -5.16
C PRO A 93 -13.19 -18.41 -5.15
N LYS A 94 -14.27 -18.10 -5.87
CA LYS A 94 -14.95 -16.78 -5.80
C LYS A 94 -16.43 -16.98 -5.53
N LYS A 95 -16.99 -16.17 -4.62
CA LYS A 95 -18.42 -16.22 -4.29
C LYS A 95 -19.28 -16.05 -5.55
N GLY A 96 -20.13 -17.04 -5.83
CA GLY A 96 -21.03 -17.04 -6.98
C GLY A 96 -20.39 -17.34 -8.34
N LYS A 97 -19.15 -17.86 -8.37
CA LYS A 97 -18.51 -18.37 -9.59
C LYS A 97 -17.89 -19.74 -9.33
N GLU A 98 -18.31 -20.73 -10.11
CA GLU A 98 -17.69 -22.06 -10.16
C GLU A 98 -16.24 -22.00 -10.66
N ILE A 99 -15.42 -22.95 -10.22
CA ILE A 99 -14.00 -23.02 -10.62
C ILE A 99 -13.86 -23.30 -12.12
N SER A 100 -14.73 -24.15 -12.68
CA SER A 100 -14.77 -24.44 -14.12
C SER A 100 -15.01 -23.18 -14.96
N ALA A 101 -15.98 -22.35 -14.58
CA ALA A 101 -16.25 -21.09 -15.26
C ALA A 101 -15.05 -20.11 -15.17
N ARG A 102 -14.37 -20.08 -14.01
CA ARG A 102 -13.13 -19.29 -13.86
C ARG A 102 -11.99 -19.82 -14.72
N PHE A 103 -11.88 -21.12 -14.87
CA PHE A 103 -10.87 -21.79 -15.69
C PHE A 103 -11.05 -21.45 -17.17
N GLU A 104 -12.27 -21.52 -17.70
CA GLU A 104 -12.59 -21.12 -19.07
C GLU A 104 -12.32 -19.63 -19.33
N GLU A 105 -12.66 -18.75 -18.37
CA GLU A 105 -12.41 -17.30 -18.46
C GLU A 105 -10.91 -16.99 -18.67
N ILE A 106 -10.01 -17.74 -18.03
CA ILE A 106 -8.55 -17.54 -18.17
C ILE A 106 -8.11 -17.79 -19.61
N PHE A 107 -8.56 -18.89 -20.22
CA PHE A 107 -8.14 -19.29 -21.58
C PHE A 107 -8.87 -18.55 -22.70
N SER A 108 -9.92 -17.79 -22.37
CA SER A 108 -10.54 -16.84 -23.29
C SER A 108 -9.71 -15.56 -23.52
N ASP A 109 -8.66 -15.34 -22.73
CA ASP A 109 -7.80 -14.16 -22.84
C ASP A 109 -7.03 -14.14 -24.18
N PRO A 110 -6.92 -12.98 -24.85
CA PRO A 110 -6.20 -12.84 -26.12
C PRO A 110 -4.77 -13.38 -26.14
N VAL A 111 -4.09 -13.49 -24.99
CA VAL A 111 -2.74 -14.08 -24.91
C VAL A 111 -2.72 -15.54 -25.38
N PHE A 112 -3.82 -16.29 -25.19
CA PHE A 112 -3.95 -17.68 -25.59
C PHE A 112 -4.46 -17.86 -27.03
N ALA A 113 -4.77 -16.77 -27.76
CA ALA A 113 -5.42 -16.86 -29.08
C ALA A 113 -4.62 -17.70 -30.09
N GLN A 114 -3.30 -17.50 -30.16
CA GLN A 114 -2.44 -18.29 -31.05
C GLN A 114 -2.38 -19.77 -30.63
N LEU A 115 -2.36 -20.04 -29.33
CA LEU A 115 -2.35 -21.41 -28.82
C LEU A 115 -3.68 -22.12 -29.11
N GLN A 116 -4.81 -21.41 -28.96
CA GLN A 116 -6.15 -21.92 -29.28
C GLN A 116 -6.30 -22.25 -30.77
N GLU A 117 -5.76 -21.40 -31.65
CA GLU A 117 -5.78 -21.62 -33.09
C GLU A 117 -4.94 -22.83 -33.49
N LYS A 118 -3.72 -22.94 -32.95
CA LYS A 118 -2.77 -23.99 -33.33
C LYS A 118 -3.02 -25.33 -32.64
N ASN A 119 -3.54 -25.32 -31.41
CA ASN A 119 -3.86 -26.52 -30.63
C ASN A 119 -5.15 -26.33 -29.82
N PRO A 120 -6.34 -26.50 -30.43
CA PRO A 120 -7.62 -26.29 -29.73
C PRO A 120 -7.84 -27.17 -28.48
N LYS A 121 -7.06 -28.25 -28.33
CA LYS A 121 -7.15 -29.19 -27.21
C LYS A 121 -6.12 -28.92 -26.11
N PHE A 122 -5.35 -27.84 -26.17
CA PHE A 122 -4.31 -27.56 -25.16
C PHE A 122 -4.85 -27.57 -23.72
N ALA A 123 -6.10 -27.15 -23.53
CA ALA A 123 -6.74 -27.06 -22.22
C ALA A 123 -6.89 -28.42 -21.53
N SER A 124 -6.89 -29.54 -22.27
CA SER A 124 -6.94 -30.88 -21.66
C SER A 124 -5.65 -31.23 -20.90
N CYS A 125 -4.56 -30.52 -21.16
CA CYS A 125 -3.30 -30.67 -20.43
C CYS A 125 -3.27 -29.81 -19.15
N VAL A 126 -4.34 -29.08 -18.82
CA VAL A 126 -4.41 -28.24 -17.62
C VAL A 126 -5.54 -28.73 -16.72
N VAL A 127 -5.24 -28.95 -15.44
CA VAL A 127 -6.21 -29.38 -14.43
C VAL A 127 -6.40 -28.24 -13.43
N PRO A 128 -7.60 -27.65 -13.30
CA PRO A 128 -7.86 -26.66 -12.26
C PRO A 128 -7.88 -27.33 -10.88
N VAL A 129 -7.16 -26.74 -9.93
CA VAL A 129 -7.12 -27.17 -8.53
C VAL A 129 -7.72 -26.08 -7.66
N ALA A 130 -8.69 -26.45 -6.82
CA ALA A 130 -9.35 -25.51 -5.92
C ALA A 130 -8.42 -25.18 -4.74
N GLY A 131 -8.14 -23.90 -4.50
CA GLY A 131 -7.43 -23.52 -3.28
C GLY A 131 -7.04 -22.06 -3.20
N ASP A 132 -6.64 -21.63 -2.01
CA ASP A 132 -6.21 -20.26 -1.74
C ASP A 132 -4.95 -20.28 -0.87
N VAL A 133 -3.87 -19.70 -1.38
CA VAL A 133 -2.60 -19.58 -0.66
C VAL A 133 -2.70 -18.80 0.65
N ALA A 134 -3.76 -18.00 0.83
CA ALA A 134 -4.02 -17.30 2.10
C ALA A 134 -4.60 -18.21 3.19
N GLN A 135 -5.04 -19.42 2.84
CA GLN A 135 -5.61 -20.39 3.77
C GLN A 135 -4.57 -21.44 4.15
N LYS A 136 -4.72 -21.97 5.37
CA LYS A 136 -3.87 -23.05 5.88
C LYS A 136 -3.88 -24.24 4.92
N GLY A 137 -2.70 -24.81 4.66
CA GLY A 137 -2.54 -25.92 3.73
C GLY A 137 -2.94 -25.55 2.29
N LEU A 138 -2.85 -24.26 1.94
CA LEU A 138 -3.23 -23.69 0.64
C LEU A 138 -4.73 -23.84 0.31
N GLY A 139 -5.57 -24.19 1.29
CA GLY A 139 -7.00 -24.43 1.09
C GLY A 139 -7.32 -25.59 0.13
N LEU A 140 -6.40 -26.54 -0.02
CA LEU A 140 -6.56 -27.74 -0.86
C LEU A 140 -7.49 -28.76 -0.19
N SER A 141 -8.23 -29.54 -0.98
CA SER A 141 -8.84 -30.77 -0.49
C SER A 141 -7.77 -31.85 -0.28
N GLU A 142 -8.06 -32.88 0.53
CA GLU A 142 -7.12 -33.97 0.75
C GLU A 142 -6.85 -34.77 -0.55
N GLU A 143 -7.85 -34.90 -1.43
CA GLU A 143 -7.70 -35.57 -2.72
C GLU A 143 -6.78 -34.78 -3.67
N ASP A 144 -6.98 -33.47 -3.79
CA ASP A 144 -6.12 -32.60 -4.59
C ASP A 144 -4.69 -32.58 -4.01
N ARG A 145 -4.57 -32.51 -2.68
CA ARG A 145 -3.28 -32.55 -1.98
C ARG A 145 -2.51 -33.83 -2.31
N GLN A 146 -3.15 -34.99 -2.22
CA GLN A 146 -2.53 -36.26 -2.55
C GLN A 146 -2.16 -36.36 -4.03
N THR A 147 -3.04 -35.89 -4.92
CA THR A 147 -2.77 -35.82 -6.36
C THR A 147 -1.51 -35.03 -6.66
N LEU A 148 -1.34 -33.86 -6.02
CA LEU A 148 -0.16 -33.03 -6.20
C LEU A 148 1.11 -33.70 -5.66
N ILE A 149 1.03 -34.32 -4.48
CA ILE A 149 2.15 -35.06 -3.85
C ILE A 149 2.69 -36.17 -4.76
N GLU A 150 1.80 -36.90 -5.43
CA GLU A 150 2.20 -38.05 -6.24
C GLU A 150 2.72 -37.66 -7.63
N ASN A 151 2.11 -36.64 -8.24
CA ASN A 151 2.27 -36.41 -9.68
C ASN A 151 3.14 -35.22 -10.05
N VAL A 152 3.34 -34.25 -9.15
CA VAL A 152 4.04 -32.99 -9.46
C VAL A 152 5.56 -33.18 -9.46
N ASN A 153 6.19 -32.63 -10.49
CA ASN A 153 7.63 -32.58 -10.65
C ASN A 153 8.20 -31.17 -10.50
N ILE A 154 7.46 -30.14 -10.90
CA ILE A 154 7.96 -28.77 -10.94
C ILE A 154 6.92 -27.84 -10.33
N VAL A 155 7.35 -26.98 -9.42
CA VAL A 155 6.47 -26.01 -8.76
C VAL A 155 6.90 -24.59 -9.13
N PHE A 156 5.97 -23.81 -9.68
CA PHE A 156 6.12 -22.37 -9.82
C PHE A 156 5.22 -21.67 -8.81
N HIS A 157 5.83 -21.15 -7.73
CA HIS A 157 5.11 -20.39 -6.71
C HIS A 157 5.12 -18.90 -7.06
N ALA A 158 4.14 -18.48 -7.86
CA ALA A 158 3.99 -17.09 -8.33
C ALA A 158 2.78 -16.36 -7.71
N ALA A 159 2.03 -16.99 -6.81
CA ALA A 159 0.95 -16.33 -6.09
C ALA A 159 1.52 -15.27 -5.13
N ALA A 160 1.02 -14.04 -5.23
CA ALA A 160 1.32 -12.96 -4.31
C ALA A 160 0.22 -11.90 -4.34
N THR A 161 0.08 -11.12 -3.28
CA THR A 161 -0.55 -9.80 -3.39
C THR A 161 0.51 -8.82 -3.86
N VAL A 162 0.30 -8.17 -5.00
CA VAL A 162 1.23 -7.18 -5.59
C VAL A 162 0.79 -5.74 -5.31
N ARG A 163 -0.15 -5.55 -4.37
CA ARG A 163 -0.67 -4.24 -3.99
C ARG A 163 0.21 -3.66 -2.89
N PHE A 164 0.74 -2.47 -3.15
CA PHE A 164 1.61 -1.76 -2.20
C PHE A 164 0.84 -1.23 -0.97
N ASP A 165 -0.49 -1.18 -1.01
CA ASP A 165 -1.36 -0.73 0.09
C ASP A 165 -2.19 -1.87 0.71
N GLU A 166 -1.81 -3.14 0.48
CA GLU A 166 -2.48 -4.28 1.09
C GLU A 166 -2.28 -4.27 2.61
N LYS A 167 -3.33 -4.63 3.35
CA LYS A 167 -3.24 -4.77 4.82
C LYS A 167 -2.22 -5.84 5.20
N LEU A 168 -1.43 -5.56 6.23
CA LEU A 168 -0.31 -6.42 6.65
C LEU A 168 -0.77 -7.85 6.98
N ARG A 169 -1.93 -8.05 7.63
CA ARG A 169 -2.46 -9.39 7.91
C ARG A 169 -2.64 -10.23 6.65
N LEU A 170 -3.27 -9.65 5.63
CA LEU A 170 -3.55 -10.35 4.38
C LEU A 170 -2.27 -10.54 3.56
N ALA A 171 -1.38 -9.55 3.56
CA ALA A 171 -0.06 -9.67 2.93
C ALA A 171 0.79 -10.78 3.57
N ASN A 172 0.79 -10.88 4.90
CA ASN A 172 1.45 -11.97 5.65
C ASN A 172 0.84 -13.34 5.32
N ALA A 173 -0.50 -13.44 5.33
CA ALA A 173 -1.19 -14.69 5.00
C ALA A 173 -0.85 -15.19 3.59
N ILE A 174 -0.83 -14.31 2.59
CA ILE A 174 -0.57 -14.68 1.19
C ILE A 174 0.92 -14.92 0.94
N ASN A 175 1.77 -13.95 1.26
CA ASN A 175 3.16 -13.94 0.82
C ASN A 175 4.08 -14.75 1.76
N VAL A 176 3.82 -14.75 3.07
CA VAL A 176 4.69 -15.39 4.08
C VAL A 176 4.16 -16.78 4.43
N GLN A 177 2.94 -16.86 4.99
CA GLN A 177 2.34 -18.14 5.39
C GLN A 177 2.03 -19.03 4.18
N GLY A 178 1.48 -18.46 3.10
CA GLY A 178 1.27 -19.20 1.85
C GLY A 178 2.56 -19.77 1.24
N THR A 179 3.70 -19.10 1.44
CA THR A 179 5.01 -19.64 1.05
C THR A 179 5.40 -20.81 1.96
N LYS A 180 5.24 -20.65 3.29
CA LYS A 180 5.52 -21.72 4.26
C LYS A 180 4.72 -22.99 3.96
N ASP A 181 3.41 -22.85 3.75
CA ASP A 181 2.52 -23.97 3.41
C ASP A 181 2.87 -24.60 2.06
N MET A 182 3.33 -23.80 1.08
CA MET A 182 3.81 -24.32 -0.19
C MET A 182 5.05 -25.19 -0.02
N LEU A 183 6.04 -24.74 0.75
CA LEU A 183 7.26 -25.51 0.99
C LEU A 183 6.96 -26.79 1.77
N ALA A 184 6.04 -26.72 2.74
CA ALA A 184 5.57 -27.91 3.45
C ALA A 184 4.89 -28.93 2.52
N LEU A 185 4.13 -28.48 1.50
CA LEU A 185 3.59 -29.37 0.48
C LEU A 185 4.70 -29.95 -0.41
N CYS A 186 5.65 -29.12 -0.85
CA CYS A 186 6.76 -29.54 -1.70
C CYS A 186 7.63 -30.61 -1.03
N ALA A 187 7.88 -30.51 0.27
CA ALA A 187 8.63 -31.50 1.04
C ALA A 187 8.00 -32.90 1.05
N LEU A 188 6.71 -33.00 0.73
CA LEU A 188 6.00 -34.29 0.63
C LEU A 188 5.97 -34.84 -0.80
N MET A 189 6.33 -34.05 -1.82
CA MET A 189 6.23 -34.45 -3.23
C MET A 189 7.27 -35.52 -3.58
N LYS A 190 6.80 -36.65 -4.13
CA LYS A 190 7.65 -37.84 -4.37
C LYS A 190 8.64 -37.68 -5.52
N ASN A 191 8.31 -36.85 -6.51
CA ASN A 191 9.04 -36.76 -7.79
C ASN A 191 9.52 -35.34 -8.10
N LEU A 192 9.75 -34.53 -7.06
CA LEU A 192 10.08 -33.12 -7.19
C LEU A 192 11.47 -32.91 -7.81
N ASN A 193 11.52 -32.17 -8.91
CA ASN A 193 12.74 -31.81 -9.64
C ASN A 193 13.13 -30.34 -9.44
N ALA A 194 12.16 -29.43 -9.30
CA ALA A 194 12.44 -28.01 -9.09
C ALA A 194 11.28 -27.27 -8.42
N VAL A 195 11.60 -26.33 -7.53
CA VAL A 195 10.68 -25.35 -6.94
C VAL A 195 11.23 -23.96 -7.24
N ILE A 196 10.42 -23.08 -7.83
CA ILE A 196 10.80 -21.68 -8.01
C ILE A 196 9.88 -20.79 -7.20
N HIS A 197 10.45 -20.15 -6.19
CA HIS A 197 9.78 -19.08 -5.46
C HIS A 197 9.96 -17.76 -6.20
N VAL A 198 8.86 -17.17 -6.68
CA VAL A 198 8.90 -15.85 -7.32
C VAL A 198 8.84 -14.77 -6.23
N SER A 199 9.95 -14.09 -6.03
CA SER A 199 10.06 -12.89 -5.21
C SER A 199 9.99 -11.63 -6.10
N THR A 200 10.78 -10.60 -5.81
CA THR A 200 10.92 -9.38 -6.62
C THR A 200 12.32 -8.82 -6.40
N ALA A 201 12.90 -8.17 -7.42
CA ALA A 201 14.17 -7.47 -7.28
C ALA A 201 14.13 -6.42 -6.15
N TYR A 202 12.94 -5.89 -5.85
CA TYR A 202 12.72 -4.87 -4.82
C TYR A 202 12.46 -5.44 -3.42
N SER A 203 12.65 -6.74 -3.19
CA SER A 203 12.50 -7.35 -1.86
C SER A 203 13.56 -6.84 -0.87
N ASN A 204 14.57 -6.13 -1.36
CA ASN A 204 15.62 -5.50 -0.54
C ASN A 204 15.80 -4.03 -0.93
N CYS A 205 14.71 -3.36 -1.35
CA CYS A 205 14.76 -1.99 -1.88
C CYS A 205 15.08 -0.89 -0.84
N ASN A 206 15.17 -1.25 0.44
CA ASN A 206 15.75 -0.43 1.50
C ASN A 206 17.29 -0.29 1.35
N LEU A 207 17.95 -1.21 0.64
CA LEU A 207 19.36 -1.16 0.31
C LEU A 207 19.59 -0.53 -1.08
N ARG A 208 20.80 -0.01 -1.34
CA ARG A 208 21.21 0.48 -2.67
C ARG A 208 21.86 -0.57 -3.54
N GLU A 209 22.62 -1.48 -2.93
CA GLU A 209 23.27 -2.59 -3.62
C GLU A 209 22.56 -3.90 -3.31
N ILE A 210 21.98 -4.52 -4.34
CA ILE A 210 21.19 -5.74 -4.21
C ILE A 210 21.86 -6.84 -5.03
N LYS A 211 22.44 -7.80 -4.31
CA LYS A 211 23.16 -8.95 -4.87
C LYS A 211 22.27 -10.19 -4.88
N GLU A 212 22.69 -11.21 -5.63
CA GLU A 212 22.04 -12.52 -5.69
C GLU A 212 22.33 -13.37 -4.44
N LYS A 213 21.94 -12.87 -3.27
CA LYS A 213 22.06 -13.54 -1.97
C LYS A 213 20.85 -13.26 -1.07
N PHE A 214 20.70 -14.05 0.00
CA PHE A 214 19.74 -13.74 1.05
C PHE A 214 20.21 -12.55 1.88
N TYR A 215 19.24 -11.79 2.37
CA TYR A 215 19.43 -10.70 3.30
C TYR A 215 18.62 -11.00 4.56
N GLU A 216 19.10 -10.53 5.71
CA GLU A 216 18.34 -10.69 6.96
C GLU A 216 17.12 -9.77 6.93
N PRO A 217 15.92 -10.28 7.23
CA PRO A 217 14.74 -9.46 7.30
C PRO A 217 14.75 -8.61 8.57
N PRO A 218 14.05 -7.46 8.58
CA PRO A 218 13.89 -6.62 9.77
C PRO A 218 13.17 -7.34 10.93
N ILE A 219 12.40 -8.39 10.61
CA ILE A 219 11.71 -9.27 11.55
C ILE A 219 11.64 -10.67 10.92
N SER A 220 11.93 -11.71 11.71
CA SER A 220 11.83 -13.08 11.21
C SER A 220 10.39 -13.45 10.85
N HIS A 221 10.22 -14.39 9.93
CA HIS A 221 8.89 -14.81 9.48
C HIS A 221 8.00 -15.33 10.63
N GLU A 222 8.61 -15.94 11.66
CA GLU A 222 7.93 -16.48 12.84
C GLU A 222 7.42 -15.36 13.75
N LYS A 223 8.29 -14.39 14.06
CA LYS A 223 7.94 -13.24 14.89
C LYS A 223 6.86 -12.40 14.23
N LEU A 224 6.96 -12.14 12.91
CA LEU A 224 5.93 -11.42 12.17
C LEU A 224 4.58 -12.13 12.26
N THR A 225 4.57 -13.45 12.10
CA THR A 225 3.33 -14.24 12.15
C THR A 225 2.71 -14.19 13.53
N GLN A 226 3.50 -14.37 14.60
CA GLN A 226 3.04 -14.24 15.97
C GLN A 226 2.47 -12.85 16.25
N CYS A 227 3.13 -11.78 15.78
CA CYS A 227 2.63 -10.41 15.91
C CYS A 227 1.29 -10.22 15.20
N VAL A 228 1.17 -10.70 13.96
CA VAL A 228 -0.07 -10.58 13.18
C VAL A 228 -1.21 -11.36 13.85
N GLU A 229 -0.95 -12.56 14.37
CA GLU A 229 -1.95 -13.38 15.06
C GLU A 229 -2.38 -12.79 16.41
N ALA A 230 -1.46 -12.14 17.14
CA ALA A 230 -1.72 -11.57 18.45
C ALA A 230 -2.47 -10.23 18.42
N LEU A 231 -2.29 -9.42 17.37
CA LEU A 231 -2.87 -8.08 17.28
C LEU A 231 -4.22 -8.08 16.54
N ASP A 232 -5.16 -7.25 16.97
CA ASP A 232 -6.36 -6.94 16.17
C ASP A 232 -6.03 -6.00 14.99
N ASP A 233 -6.95 -5.90 14.02
CA ASP A 233 -6.71 -5.13 12.79
C ASP A 233 -6.42 -3.64 13.04
N ASN A 234 -7.01 -3.01 14.05
CA ASN A 234 -6.77 -1.58 14.31
C ASN A 234 -5.37 -1.38 14.90
N LEU A 235 -4.97 -2.24 15.85
CA LEU A 235 -3.64 -2.21 16.43
C LEU A 235 -2.56 -2.56 15.40
N LEU A 236 -2.83 -3.55 14.55
CA LEU A 236 -1.92 -3.95 13.48
C LEU A 236 -1.76 -2.84 12.44
N ASP A 237 -2.87 -2.22 12.00
CA ASP A 237 -2.82 -1.09 11.06
C ASP A 237 -2.04 0.10 11.66
N GLY A 238 -2.23 0.38 12.97
CA GLY A 238 -1.47 1.42 13.69
C GLY A 238 0.01 1.11 13.88
N SER A 239 0.37 -0.18 14.00
CA SER A 239 1.76 -0.63 14.22
C SER A 239 2.50 -0.94 12.91
N THR A 240 1.77 -1.08 11.80
CA THR A 240 2.35 -1.42 10.49
C THR A 240 3.49 -0.48 10.06
N PRO A 241 3.39 0.86 10.19
CA PRO A 241 4.50 1.74 9.84
C PRO A 241 5.80 1.44 10.61
N VAL A 242 5.69 1.04 11.89
CA VAL A 242 6.84 0.68 12.72
C VAL A 242 7.42 -0.66 12.29
N LEU A 243 6.57 -1.63 11.96
CA LEU A 243 7.01 -2.96 11.50
C LEU A 243 7.69 -2.90 10.12
N LEU A 244 7.24 -2.01 9.23
CA LEU A 244 7.84 -1.84 7.91
C LEU A 244 9.26 -1.27 7.99
N GLN A 245 9.61 -0.52 9.04
CA GLN A 245 10.90 0.17 9.15
C GLN A 245 11.22 0.96 7.87
N ASP A 246 12.35 0.68 7.21
CA ASP A 246 12.80 1.34 5.99
C ASP A 246 12.08 0.86 4.71
N PHE A 247 11.21 -0.14 4.80
CA PHE A 247 10.49 -0.64 3.63
C PHE A 247 9.38 0.33 3.22
N PRO A 248 9.29 0.69 1.93
CA PRO A 248 8.33 1.68 1.45
C PRO A 248 6.86 1.21 1.46
N ASN A 249 6.64 -0.11 1.51
CA ASN A 249 5.32 -0.71 1.43
C ASN A 249 5.28 -2.16 1.94
N THR A 250 4.07 -2.65 2.20
CA THR A 250 3.81 -4.01 2.70
C THR A 250 4.21 -5.10 1.71
N TYR A 251 4.20 -4.81 0.39
CA TYR A 251 4.58 -5.78 -0.62
C TYR A 251 6.07 -6.13 -0.58
N ALA A 252 6.95 -5.12 -0.66
CA ALA A 252 8.41 -5.32 -0.62
C ALA A 252 8.82 -5.98 0.71
N PHE A 253 8.25 -5.50 1.82
CA PHE A 253 8.47 -6.05 3.14
C PHE A 253 8.06 -7.52 3.25
N THR A 254 6.83 -7.89 2.86
CA THR A 254 6.40 -9.30 2.99
C THR A 254 7.07 -10.23 1.99
N LYS A 255 7.58 -9.72 0.85
CA LYS A 255 8.45 -10.50 -0.05
C LYS A 255 9.84 -10.73 0.53
N ASN A 256 10.39 -9.74 1.23
CA ASN A 256 11.62 -9.92 2.01
C ASN A 256 11.46 -11.03 3.06
N VAL A 257 10.40 -10.95 3.87
CA VAL A 257 10.12 -11.95 4.91
C VAL A 257 9.76 -13.32 4.32
N ALA A 258 9.16 -13.37 3.12
CA ALA A 258 8.93 -14.65 2.43
C ALA A 258 10.24 -15.32 1.99
N GLU A 259 11.28 -14.55 1.65
CA GLU A 259 12.60 -15.12 1.35
C GLU A 259 13.26 -15.73 2.58
N ASP A 260 13.01 -15.18 3.77
CA ASP A 260 13.42 -15.78 5.06
C ASP A 260 12.82 -17.19 5.24
N VAL A 261 11.52 -17.35 4.94
CA VAL A 261 10.86 -18.66 4.94
C VAL A 261 11.55 -19.63 3.97
N VAL A 262 11.92 -19.17 2.77
CA VAL A 262 12.61 -19.99 1.77
C VAL A 262 14.02 -20.38 2.25
N LYS A 263 14.74 -19.44 2.87
CA LYS A 263 16.08 -19.67 3.41
C LYS A 263 16.08 -20.73 4.51
N ASP A 264 15.05 -20.74 5.35
CA ASP A 264 14.97 -21.62 6.52
C ASP A 264 14.39 -22.99 6.17
N LEU A 265 13.32 -23.03 5.38
CA LEU A 265 12.57 -24.27 5.11
C LEU A 265 12.88 -24.89 3.75
N GLY A 266 13.56 -24.17 2.86
CA GLY A 266 13.84 -24.61 1.48
C GLY A 266 15.15 -25.36 1.30
N ARG A 267 16.00 -25.49 2.33
CA ARG A 267 17.38 -25.98 2.18
C ARG A 267 17.46 -27.38 1.56
N ASP A 268 16.56 -28.27 1.98
CA ASP A 268 16.50 -29.67 1.55
C ASP A 268 15.65 -29.88 0.29
N LEU A 269 15.15 -28.80 -0.32
CA LEU A 269 14.38 -28.84 -1.55
C LEU A 269 15.24 -28.41 -2.75
N PRO A 270 14.95 -28.92 -3.96
CA PRO A 270 15.55 -28.41 -5.19
C PRO A 270 14.91 -27.05 -5.53
N ILE A 271 15.23 -26.02 -4.77
CA ILE A 271 14.59 -24.70 -4.83
C ILE A 271 15.54 -23.62 -5.33
N ALA A 272 14.98 -22.62 -6.01
CA ALA A 272 15.62 -21.34 -6.31
C ALA A 272 14.68 -20.15 -6.06
N VAL A 273 15.25 -18.98 -5.79
CA VAL A 273 14.52 -17.71 -5.70
C VAL A 273 14.69 -16.93 -7.00
N TYR A 274 13.58 -16.55 -7.62
CA TYR A 274 13.56 -15.73 -8.82
C TYR A 274 13.04 -14.33 -8.50
N ARG A 275 13.86 -13.29 -8.71
CA ARG A 275 13.59 -11.88 -8.37
C ARG A 275 13.44 -11.04 -9.65
N PRO A 276 12.25 -10.94 -10.25
CA PRO A 276 12.03 -10.06 -11.38
C PRO A 276 11.92 -8.59 -10.96
N ALA A 277 12.38 -7.70 -11.85
CA ALA A 277 12.15 -6.26 -11.85
C ALA A 277 10.69 -5.90 -12.17
N ILE A 278 10.42 -4.62 -12.48
CA ILE A 278 9.07 -4.16 -12.82
C ILE A 278 8.65 -4.76 -14.16
N ILE A 279 7.65 -5.66 -14.11
CA ILE A 279 7.17 -6.36 -15.28
C ILE A 279 6.24 -5.44 -16.10
N ILE A 280 6.53 -5.31 -17.38
CA ILE A 280 5.75 -4.53 -18.36
C ILE A 280 5.13 -5.44 -19.43
N ALA A 281 4.38 -4.86 -20.38
CA ALA A 281 3.75 -5.58 -21.48
C ALA A 281 4.75 -6.46 -22.25
N THR A 282 4.27 -7.50 -22.93
CA THR A 282 5.10 -8.37 -23.77
C THR A 282 5.84 -7.57 -24.83
N TRP A 283 7.08 -7.95 -25.12
CA TRP A 283 7.82 -7.38 -26.24
C TRP A 283 7.41 -8.04 -27.54
N LYS A 284 7.52 -9.37 -27.65
CA LYS A 284 7.31 -10.11 -28.90
C LYS A 284 6.22 -11.15 -28.79
N GLU A 285 6.29 -12.06 -27.82
CA GLU A 285 5.48 -13.27 -27.81
C GLU A 285 4.54 -13.38 -26.59
N PRO A 286 3.50 -14.22 -26.64
CA PRO A 286 2.90 -14.75 -27.86
C PRO A 286 2.25 -13.64 -28.71
N VAL A 287 1.87 -12.53 -28.08
CA VAL A 287 1.23 -11.39 -28.72
C VAL A 287 1.97 -10.14 -28.29
N SER A 288 2.57 -9.39 -29.21
CA SER A 288 3.35 -8.18 -28.90
C SER A 288 2.47 -7.07 -28.30
N GLY A 289 2.96 -6.40 -27.26
CA GLY A 289 2.24 -5.34 -26.55
C GLY A 289 1.04 -5.81 -25.73
N TRP A 290 0.89 -7.12 -25.47
CA TRP A 290 -0.17 -7.64 -24.62
C TRP A 290 0.05 -7.26 -23.15
N ILE A 291 -1.02 -6.79 -22.51
CA ILE A 291 -1.07 -6.34 -21.12
C ILE A 291 -2.52 -6.34 -20.65
N ASP A 292 -2.78 -6.80 -19.42
CA ASP A 292 -4.13 -6.92 -18.86
C ASP A 292 -4.35 -6.14 -17.56
N ASN A 293 -3.33 -5.37 -17.13
CA ASN A 293 -3.34 -4.60 -15.90
C ASN A 293 -2.73 -3.20 -16.09
N VAL A 294 -3.00 -2.32 -15.13
CA VAL A 294 -2.55 -0.90 -15.11
C VAL A 294 -1.55 -0.62 -13.99
N TYR A 295 -0.80 -1.63 -13.55
CA TYR A 295 0.10 -1.48 -12.41
C TYR A 295 1.40 -0.78 -12.78
N GLY A 296 1.98 -0.07 -11.80
CA GLY A 296 3.26 0.63 -11.94
C GLY A 296 3.31 1.60 -13.15
N PRO A 297 4.39 1.60 -13.95
CA PRO A 297 4.59 2.57 -15.03
C PRO A 297 3.51 2.51 -16.13
N THR A 298 2.88 1.35 -16.34
CA THR A 298 1.76 1.21 -17.29
C THR A 298 0.60 2.14 -16.93
N GLY A 299 0.25 2.25 -15.64
CA GLY A 299 -0.79 3.15 -15.16
C GLY A 299 -0.47 4.62 -15.39
N VAL A 300 0.81 5.00 -15.30
CA VAL A 300 1.30 6.36 -15.59
C VAL A 300 1.09 6.69 -17.07
N VAL A 301 1.50 5.79 -17.98
CA VAL A 301 1.36 5.99 -19.43
C VAL A 301 -0.12 6.09 -19.82
N VAL A 302 -0.97 5.19 -19.33
CA VAL A 302 -2.42 5.24 -19.60
C VAL A 302 -3.04 6.51 -19.03
N GLY A 303 -2.75 6.85 -17.78
CA GLY A 303 -3.28 8.07 -17.14
C GLY A 303 -2.89 9.35 -17.88
N ALA A 304 -1.65 9.42 -18.37
CA ALA A 304 -1.14 10.54 -19.14
C ALA A 304 -1.71 10.58 -20.57
N GLY A 305 -1.79 9.43 -21.24
CA GLY A 305 -2.37 9.29 -22.57
C GLY A 305 -3.86 9.65 -22.63
N LEU A 306 -4.59 9.43 -21.54
CA LEU A 306 -5.99 9.86 -21.39
C LEU A 306 -6.12 11.35 -21.00
N GLY A 307 -5.02 12.03 -20.70
CA GLY A 307 -4.97 13.44 -20.32
C GLY A 307 -5.38 13.71 -18.86
N ILE A 308 -5.42 12.68 -18.01
CA ILE A 308 -5.87 12.79 -16.61
C ILE A 308 -4.66 13.01 -15.69
N LEU A 309 -3.59 12.22 -15.88
CA LEU A 309 -2.32 12.43 -15.19
C LEU A 309 -1.52 13.48 -15.95
N ARG A 310 -1.09 14.53 -15.25
CA ARG A 310 -0.47 15.74 -15.84
C ARG A 310 0.78 16.17 -15.10
N THR A 311 0.93 15.74 -13.86
CA THR A 311 2.19 15.84 -13.12
C THR A 311 2.42 14.57 -12.32
N LEU A 312 3.68 14.17 -12.18
CA LEU A 312 4.11 13.03 -11.38
C LEU A 312 5.42 13.35 -10.66
N GLN A 313 5.58 12.88 -9.42
CA GLN A 313 6.87 12.92 -8.74
C GLN A 313 7.77 11.79 -9.28
N ALA A 314 8.84 12.14 -9.98
CA ALA A 314 9.82 11.21 -10.53
C ALA A 314 11.12 11.94 -10.84
N ASP A 315 12.25 11.25 -10.70
CA ASP A 315 13.55 11.74 -11.14
C ASP A 315 13.90 11.14 -12.50
N LYS A 316 14.02 12.00 -13.51
CA LYS A 316 14.27 11.61 -14.91
C LYS A 316 15.61 10.90 -15.10
N GLU A 317 16.57 11.13 -14.21
CA GLU A 317 17.94 10.61 -14.31
C GLU A 317 18.09 9.23 -13.69
N MET A 318 17.11 8.78 -12.90
CA MET A 318 17.15 7.48 -12.26
C MET A 318 16.79 6.36 -13.26
N VAL A 319 17.53 5.26 -13.16
CA VAL A 319 17.27 4.05 -13.95
C VAL A 319 15.94 3.42 -13.52
N ALA A 320 15.11 3.10 -14.51
CA ALA A 320 13.88 2.35 -14.36
C ALA A 320 14.15 0.88 -14.75
N ASP A 321 14.32 0.00 -13.75
CA ASP A 321 14.45 -1.43 -14.00
C ASP A 321 13.10 -2.02 -14.43
N LEU A 322 12.90 -2.03 -15.75
CA LEU A 322 11.71 -2.56 -16.43
C LEU A 322 12.09 -3.80 -17.27
N VAL A 323 11.24 -4.83 -17.24
CA VAL A 323 11.44 -6.08 -17.99
C VAL A 323 10.14 -6.56 -18.66
N PRO A 324 10.14 -6.93 -19.96
CA PRO A 324 8.95 -7.50 -20.60
C PRO A 324 8.54 -8.84 -19.98
N VAL A 325 7.22 -9.08 -19.84
CA VAL A 325 6.71 -10.30 -19.20
C VAL A 325 7.07 -11.60 -19.94
N ASP A 326 7.15 -11.57 -21.27
CA ASP A 326 7.52 -12.74 -22.09
C ASP A 326 8.96 -13.18 -21.86
N MET A 327 9.87 -12.22 -21.76
CA MET A 327 11.27 -12.47 -21.43
C MET A 327 11.43 -12.89 -19.97
N ALA A 328 10.75 -12.23 -19.04
CA ALA A 328 10.76 -12.58 -17.62
C ALA A 328 10.21 -14.00 -17.36
N VAL A 329 9.21 -14.44 -18.12
CA VAL A 329 8.69 -15.82 -18.04
C VAL A 329 9.67 -16.82 -18.65
N SER A 330 10.33 -16.48 -19.77
CA SER A 330 11.35 -17.35 -20.36
C SER A 330 12.53 -17.57 -19.41
N ALA A 331 12.99 -16.51 -18.73
CA ALA A 331 14.00 -16.61 -17.67
C ALA A 331 13.54 -17.45 -16.48
N LEU A 332 12.28 -17.29 -16.05
CA LEU A 332 11.70 -18.08 -14.95
C LEU A 332 11.64 -19.58 -15.28
N ILE A 333 11.24 -19.94 -16.50
CA ILE A 333 11.20 -21.32 -16.98
C ILE A 333 12.63 -21.89 -17.07
N ALA A 334 13.59 -21.13 -17.61
CA ALA A 334 15.00 -21.53 -17.63
C ALA A 334 15.58 -21.71 -16.21
N THR A 335 15.15 -20.90 -15.25
CA THR A 335 15.57 -21.01 -13.84
C THR A 335 15.16 -22.35 -13.24
N ALA A 336 13.95 -22.85 -13.56
CA ALA A 336 13.51 -24.18 -13.09
C ALA A 336 14.34 -25.32 -13.72
N TYR A 337 14.69 -25.21 -15.00
CA TYR A 337 15.60 -26.15 -15.65
C TYR A 337 16.97 -26.16 -14.97
N ASP A 338 17.56 -24.98 -14.75
CA ASP A 338 18.88 -24.87 -14.11
C ASP A 338 18.86 -25.42 -12.69
N THR A 339 17.80 -25.12 -11.91
CA THR A 339 17.64 -25.64 -10.55
C THR A 339 17.67 -27.17 -10.50
N ALA A 340 17.10 -27.83 -11.51
CA ALA A 340 17.07 -29.28 -11.59
C ALA A 340 18.40 -29.89 -12.07
N VAL A 341 19.09 -29.23 -13.00
CA VAL A 341 20.30 -29.78 -13.65
C VAL A 341 21.58 -29.43 -12.88
N SER A 342 21.63 -28.28 -12.22
CA SER A 342 22.81 -27.82 -11.48
C SER A 342 23.06 -28.57 -10.16
N ALA A 343 22.18 -29.53 -9.79
CA ALA A 343 22.27 -30.44 -8.64
C ALA A 343 23.08 -29.88 -7.45
N ARG A 344 22.41 -29.08 -6.59
CA ARG A 344 23.03 -28.53 -5.37
C ARG A 344 23.59 -29.66 -4.51
N LYS A 345 24.84 -29.52 -4.08
CA LYS A 345 25.43 -30.37 -3.04
C LYS A 345 24.82 -30.01 -1.70
N ALA A 346 24.79 -30.97 -0.78
CA ALA A 346 24.38 -30.72 0.59
C ALA A 346 25.26 -29.62 1.21
N GLY A 347 24.65 -28.51 1.63
CA GLY A 347 25.34 -27.33 2.17
C GLY A 347 25.50 -26.15 1.21
N ASP A 348 25.22 -26.31 -0.09
CA ASP A 348 25.23 -25.18 -1.04
C ASP A 348 24.09 -24.21 -0.73
N GLU A 349 24.32 -22.90 -0.88
CA GLU A 349 23.26 -21.89 -0.72
C GLU A 349 22.16 -22.06 -1.79
N ILE A 350 20.92 -21.68 -1.44
CA ILE A 350 19.81 -21.65 -2.41
C ILE A 350 20.12 -20.56 -3.45
N PRO A 351 20.18 -20.87 -4.75
CA PRO A 351 20.52 -19.90 -5.79
C PRO A 351 19.42 -18.85 -5.93
N ILE A 352 19.86 -17.61 -6.17
CA ILE A 352 18.99 -16.47 -6.41
C ILE A 352 19.27 -15.89 -7.77
N TYR A 353 18.22 -15.58 -8.50
CA TYR A 353 18.27 -15.08 -9.86
C TYR A 353 17.61 -13.70 -9.93
N ASN A 354 18.43 -12.64 -10.05
CA ASN A 354 17.92 -11.29 -10.26
C ASN A 354 17.67 -11.08 -11.76
N TYR A 355 16.41 -10.87 -12.15
CA TYR A 355 16.05 -10.58 -13.54
C TYR A 355 15.70 -9.10 -13.69
N VAL A 356 16.71 -8.32 -14.09
CA VAL A 356 16.73 -6.86 -14.10
C VAL A 356 17.30 -6.35 -15.43
N SER A 357 16.99 -5.11 -15.82
CA SER A 357 17.46 -4.55 -17.09
C SER A 357 18.71 -3.67 -16.95
N SER A 358 18.96 -3.10 -15.77
CA SER A 358 20.08 -2.19 -15.53
C SER A 358 21.47 -2.69 -15.96
N PRO A 359 21.86 -3.97 -15.76
CA PRO A 359 23.22 -4.42 -16.11
C PRO A 359 23.45 -4.66 -17.61
N GLU A 360 22.39 -4.83 -18.40
CA GLU A 360 22.49 -5.23 -19.82
C GLU A 360 21.87 -4.21 -20.78
N LYS A 361 20.74 -3.61 -20.42
CA LYS A 361 19.96 -2.69 -21.25
C LYS A 361 19.18 -1.67 -20.39
N PRO A 362 19.88 -0.77 -19.68
CA PRO A 362 19.24 0.22 -18.82
C PRO A 362 18.34 1.16 -19.62
N ILE A 363 17.32 1.70 -18.94
CA ILE A 363 16.46 2.79 -19.41
C ILE A 363 16.17 3.71 -18.24
N THR A 364 16.30 5.02 -18.42
CA THR A 364 15.95 6.01 -17.40
C THR A 364 14.46 6.35 -17.43
N TRP A 365 13.93 6.91 -16.33
CA TRP A 365 12.56 7.44 -16.35
C TRP A 365 12.35 8.55 -17.40
N GLY A 366 13.39 9.34 -17.69
CA GLY A 366 13.36 10.34 -18.76
C GLY A 366 13.17 9.71 -20.15
N GLU A 367 14.01 8.75 -20.50
CA GLU A 367 13.95 8.02 -21.78
C GLU A 367 12.64 7.24 -21.92
N PHE A 368 12.18 6.58 -20.85
CA PHE A 368 10.89 5.91 -20.81
C PHE A 368 9.75 6.86 -21.19
N MET A 369 9.71 8.06 -20.61
CA MET A 369 8.66 9.04 -20.91
C MET A 369 8.76 9.58 -22.33
N GLU A 370 9.96 9.85 -22.81
CA GLU A 370 10.20 10.34 -24.16
C GLU A 370 9.76 9.32 -25.22
N LEU A 371 10.15 8.05 -25.05
CA LEU A 371 9.76 6.97 -25.97
C LEU A 371 8.24 6.75 -25.97
N ASN A 372 7.59 6.80 -24.81
CA ASN A 372 6.14 6.75 -24.72
C ASN A 372 5.48 7.95 -25.41
N TYR A 373 6.01 9.17 -25.25
CA TYR A 373 5.49 10.35 -25.91
C TYR A 373 5.64 10.27 -27.44
N LYS A 374 6.84 9.95 -27.93
CA LYS A 374 7.18 9.80 -29.35
C LYS A 374 6.23 8.82 -30.05
N ASN A 375 6.00 7.66 -29.43
CA ASN A 375 5.13 6.62 -29.99
C ASN A 375 3.63 6.84 -29.68
N GLY A 376 3.32 7.57 -28.61
CA GLY A 376 1.96 7.80 -28.09
C GLY A 376 1.19 8.94 -28.76
N VAL A 377 1.86 10.03 -29.11
CA VAL A 377 1.20 11.28 -29.51
C VAL A 377 0.28 11.13 -30.74
N ASN A 378 0.59 10.18 -31.62
CA ASN A 378 -0.16 9.89 -32.85
C ASN A 378 -1.11 8.69 -32.72
N ILE A 379 -1.18 8.07 -31.54
CA ILE A 379 -2.02 6.91 -31.22
C ILE A 379 -2.97 7.25 -30.04
N PRO A 380 -3.76 8.34 -30.13
CA PRO A 380 -4.63 8.73 -29.04
C PRO A 380 -5.78 7.74 -28.86
N SER A 381 -6.30 7.68 -27.62
CA SER A 381 -7.52 6.94 -27.31
C SER A 381 -8.78 7.78 -27.54
N MET A 382 -9.88 7.14 -27.92
CA MET A 382 -11.21 7.75 -27.95
C MET A 382 -11.69 8.17 -26.55
N LYS A 383 -11.16 7.52 -25.51
CA LYS A 383 -11.47 7.80 -24.10
C LYS A 383 -10.69 8.99 -23.54
N ALA A 384 -9.75 9.57 -24.28
CA ALA A 384 -8.99 10.72 -23.81
C ALA A 384 -9.93 11.91 -23.51
N ILE A 385 -9.75 12.52 -22.34
CA ILE A 385 -10.54 13.67 -21.89
C ILE A 385 -9.79 14.99 -22.03
N TRP A 386 -8.47 14.92 -22.24
CA TRP A 386 -7.60 16.08 -22.42
C TRP A 386 -6.39 15.74 -23.29
N TYR A 387 -5.66 16.76 -23.73
CA TYR A 387 -4.39 16.59 -24.46
C TYR A 387 -3.27 16.12 -23.52
N TYR A 388 -2.34 15.31 -24.04
CA TYR A 388 -1.19 14.79 -23.29
C TYR A 388 -0.30 15.94 -22.79
N THR A 389 -0.13 16.04 -21.47
CA THR A 389 0.62 17.13 -20.83
C THR A 389 1.29 16.67 -19.53
N LEU A 390 2.05 15.58 -19.59
CA LEU A 390 2.73 15.05 -18.41
C LEU A 390 4.03 15.79 -18.12
N THR A 391 4.15 16.31 -16.90
CA THR A 391 5.40 16.88 -16.37
C THR A 391 5.90 16.04 -15.19
N ILE A 392 7.12 15.52 -15.29
CA ILE A 392 7.79 14.84 -14.17
C ILE A 392 8.60 15.83 -13.35
N ASN A 393 8.52 15.68 -12.02
CA ASN A 393 9.17 16.59 -11.08
C ASN A 393 9.95 15.78 -10.04
N LYS A 394 11.25 16.04 -9.92
CA LYS A 394 12.11 15.43 -8.91
C LYS A 394 11.70 15.82 -7.48
N PHE A 395 11.53 17.12 -7.27
CA PHE A 395 11.20 17.67 -5.95
C PHE A 395 9.71 17.59 -5.64
N ARG A 396 9.38 17.06 -4.45
CA ARG A 396 7.98 16.93 -3.97
C ARG A 396 7.26 18.28 -3.92
N SER A 397 7.93 19.36 -3.50
CA SER A 397 7.36 20.70 -3.44
C SER A 397 6.89 21.21 -4.81
N LEU A 398 7.71 21.03 -5.85
CA LEU A 398 7.35 21.40 -7.21
C LEU A 398 6.21 20.51 -7.75
N HIS A 399 6.24 19.20 -7.46
CA HIS A 399 5.14 18.31 -7.81
C HIS A 399 3.80 18.75 -7.17
N LEU A 400 3.81 19.14 -5.90
CA LEU A 400 2.62 19.63 -5.19
C LEU A 400 2.12 20.96 -5.78
N LEU A 401 3.04 21.87 -6.12
CA LEU A 401 2.70 23.13 -6.80
C LEU A 401 2.07 22.87 -8.18
N CYS A 402 2.67 22.00 -8.99
CA CYS A 402 2.09 21.58 -10.27
C CYS A 402 0.74 20.89 -10.07
N SER A 403 0.58 20.06 -9.04
CA SER A 403 -0.68 19.35 -8.76
C SER A 403 -1.80 20.32 -8.40
N LEU A 404 -1.50 21.41 -7.70
CA LEU A 404 -2.46 22.47 -7.42
C LEU A 404 -3.06 23.04 -8.72
N PHE A 405 -2.21 23.42 -9.68
CA PHE A 405 -2.63 24.06 -10.92
C PHE A 405 -3.13 23.11 -12.01
N LEU A 406 -2.56 21.90 -12.10
CA LEU A 406 -2.84 20.97 -13.19
C LEU A 406 -3.91 19.94 -12.83
N HIS A 407 -4.12 19.68 -11.54
CA HIS A 407 -5.09 18.69 -11.04
C HIS A 407 -6.19 19.33 -10.20
N PHE A 408 -5.85 19.93 -9.05
CA PHE A 408 -6.82 20.38 -8.06
C PHE A 408 -7.72 21.53 -8.55
N LEU A 409 -7.14 22.62 -9.05
CA LEU A 409 -7.92 23.78 -9.55
C LEU A 409 -8.82 23.38 -10.73
N PRO A 410 -8.34 22.65 -11.76
CA PRO A 410 -9.22 22.13 -12.81
C PRO A 410 -10.33 21.23 -12.29
N ALA A 411 -10.04 20.37 -11.31
CA ALA A 411 -11.05 19.50 -10.71
C ALA A 411 -12.15 20.29 -10.02
N LEU A 412 -11.78 21.33 -9.25
CA LEU A 412 -12.72 22.21 -8.57
C LEU A 412 -13.62 22.96 -9.57
N LEU A 413 -13.05 23.45 -10.67
CA LEU A 413 -13.80 24.12 -11.74
C LEU A 413 -14.79 23.15 -12.40
N VAL A 414 -14.35 21.95 -12.78
CA VAL A 414 -15.21 20.94 -13.43
C VAL A 414 -16.31 20.49 -12.48
N ASP A 415 -15.99 20.15 -11.23
CA ASP A 415 -16.97 19.74 -10.24
C ASP A 415 -17.94 20.89 -9.88
N GLY A 416 -17.46 22.13 -9.86
CA GLY A 416 -18.29 23.33 -9.72
C GLY A 416 -19.33 23.46 -10.83
N VAL A 417 -18.91 23.35 -12.09
CA VAL A 417 -19.81 23.35 -13.25
C VAL A 417 -20.80 22.19 -13.16
N LEU A 418 -20.34 20.98 -12.81
CA LEU A 418 -21.21 19.81 -12.64
C LEU A 418 -22.30 20.06 -11.59
N MET A 419 -21.94 20.66 -10.45
CA MET A 419 -22.92 21.01 -9.40
C MET A 419 -23.94 22.03 -9.90
N VAL A 420 -23.52 23.06 -10.63
CA VAL A 420 -24.42 24.08 -11.20
C VAL A 420 -25.41 23.47 -12.19
N ILE A 421 -25.02 22.47 -12.98
CA ILE A 421 -25.92 21.75 -13.89
C ILE A 421 -26.68 20.59 -13.24
N GLY A 422 -26.71 20.53 -11.89
CA GLY A 422 -27.45 19.53 -11.13
C GLY A 422 -26.84 18.13 -11.14
N ARG A 423 -25.55 18.00 -11.44
CA ARG A 423 -24.82 16.72 -11.51
C ARG A 423 -23.87 16.55 -10.32
N GLN A 424 -23.58 15.29 -10.01
CA GLN A 424 -22.70 14.91 -8.90
C GLN A 424 -21.22 15.21 -9.23
N PRO A 425 -20.44 15.78 -8.30
CA PRO A 425 -19.01 16.00 -8.48
C PRO A 425 -18.24 14.67 -8.52
N GLN A 426 -17.30 14.55 -9.45
CA GLN A 426 -16.53 13.33 -9.70
C GLN A 426 -15.01 13.55 -9.87
N MET A 427 -14.58 14.70 -10.41
CA MET A 427 -13.16 14.90 -10.75
C MET A 427 -12.26 14.89 -9.52
N MET A 428 -12.71 15.45 -8.39
CA MET A 428 -11.94 15.41 -7.15
C MET A 428 -11.73 13.97 -6.66
N LYS A 429 -12.69 13.06 -6.89
CA LYS A 429 -12.54 11.64 -6.52
C LYS A 429 -11.53 10.94 -7.41
N VAL A 430 -11.50 11.27 -8.71
CA VAL A 430 -10.51 10.76 -9.66
C VAL A 430 -9.10 11.19 -9.26
N TYR A 431 -8.88 12.48 -8.99
CA TYR A 431 -7.57 12.96 -8.58
C TYR A 431 -7.10 12.43 -7.23
N LYS A 432 -7.99 12.20 -6.27
CA LYS A 432 -7.63 11.50 -5.02
C LYS A 432 -7.02 10.12 -5.29
N LYS A 433 -7.57 9.35 -6.24
CA LYS A 433 -7.00 8.05 -6.64
C LYS A 433 -5.65 8.21 -7.33
N ILE A 434 -5.52 9.21 -8.21
CA ILE A 434 -4.28 9.50 -8.95
C ILE A 434 -3.14 9.91 -8.01
N HIS A 435 -3.39 10.80 -7.05
CA HIS A 435 -2.37 11.22 -6.09
C HIS A 435 -1.96 10.07 -5.18
N ARG A 436 -2.92 9.26 -4.69
CA ARG A 436 -2.59 8.05 -3.94
C ARG A 436 -1.71 7.10 -4.74
N PHE A 437 -2.04 6.86 -6.01
CA PHE A 437 -1.21 6.06 -6.91
C PHE A 437 0.19 6.66 -7.09
N GLY A 438 0.28 7.98 -7.32
CA GLY A 438 1.54 8.71 -7.48
C GLY A 438 2.44 8.66 -6.24
N ASP A 439 1.87 8.87 -5.05
CA ASP A 439 2.60 8.81 -3.77
C ASP A 439 3.18 7.40 -3.53
N VAL A 440 2.44 6.34 -3.88
CA VAL A 440 2.87 4.96 -3.67
C VAL A 440 4.00 4.56 -4.62
N ILE A 441 4.05 5.10 -5.84
CA ILE A 441 5.16 4.82 -6.78
C ILE A 441 6.35 5.77 -6.63
N ALA A 442 6.19 6.90 -5.92
CA ALA A 442 7.21 7.93 -5.77
C ALA A 442 8.54 7.41 -5.22
N TYR A 443 8.49 6.42 -4.31
CA TYR A 443 9.68 5.78 -3.77
C TYR A 443 10.55 5.15 -4.87
N PHE A 444 9.93 4.47 -5.84
CA PHE A 444 10.63 3.80 -6.93
C PHE A 444 10.95 4.72 -8.11
N SER A 445 10.17 5.78 -8.31
CA SER A 445 10.38 6.71 -9.42
C SER A 445 11.41 7.81 -9.12
N THR A 446 11.88 7.93 -7.88
CA THR A 446 12.86 8.97 -7.47
C THR A 446 14.20 8.41 -7.03
N GLN A 447 14.38 7.10 -7.17
CA GLN A 447 15.51 6.35 -6.65
C GLN A 447 16.02 5.36 -7.68
N GLN A 448 17.26 4.92 -7.48
CA GLN A 448 17.89 3.86 -8.26
C GLN A 448 18.56 2.84 -7.35
N TRP A 449 18.77 1.66 -7.91
CA TRP A 449 19.38 0.50 -7.27
C TRP A 449 20.46 -0.08 -8.18
N ASN A 450 21.51 -0.63 -7.57
CA ASN A 450 22.54 -1.37 -8.28
C ASN A 450 22.32 -2.87 -8.05
N PHE A 451 21.91 -3.57 -9.10
CA PHE A 451 21.60 -4.99 -9.06
C PHE A 451 22.74 -5.83 -9.63
N SER A 452 23.10 -6.91 -8.94
CA SER A 452 23.90 -7.98 -9.54
C SER A 452 22.97 -9.00 -10.22
N ASN A 453 23.32 -9.50 -11.40
CA ASN A 453 22.55 -10.54 -12.12
C ASN A 453 23.47 -11.61 -12.73
N GLN A 454 24.57 -11.94 -12.06
CA GLN A 454 25.58 -12.87 -12.58
C GLN A 454 25.02 -14.29 -12.78
N ASN A 455 24.18 -14.79 -11.87
CA ASN A 455 23.56 -16.11 -12.00
C ASN A 455 22.66 -16.16 -13.24
N MET A 456 21.90 -15.09 -13.50
CA MET A 456 21.07 -14.97 -14.70
C MET A 456 21.92 -14.94 -15.99
N GLN A 457 23.00 -14.16 -16.03
CA GLN A 457 23.90 -14.11 -17.19
C GLN A 457 24.62 -15.45 -17.42
N SER A 458 25.06 -16.10 -16.33
CA SER A 458 25.67 -17.42 -16.37
C SER A 458 24.71 -18.45 -16.94
N LEU A 459 23.45 -18.48 -16.47
CA LEU A 459 22.41 -19.34 -17.01
C LEU A 459 22.23 -19.13 -18.51
N TRP A 460 22.05 -17.88 -18.96
CA TRP A 460 21.93 -17.59 -20.40
C TRP A 460 23.12 -18.11 -21.22
N SER A 461 24.35 -17.91 -20.74
CA SER A 461 25.56 -18.33 -21.45
C SER A 461 25.73 -19.86 -21.58
N ARG A 462 25.20 -20.62 -20.63
CA ARG A 462 25.26 -22.09 -20.61
C ARG A 462 24.13 -22.76 -21.37
N MET A 463 23.07 -22.01 -21.73
CA MET A 463 21.94 -22.56 -22.46
C MET A 463 22.31 -22.97 -23.88
N HIS A 464 21.71 -24.07 -24.32
CA HIS A 464 21.82 -24.53 -25.70
C HIS A 464 21.27 -23.45 -26.67
N PRO A 465 21.87 -23.22 -27.86
CA PRO A 465 21.41 -22.18 -28.80
C PRO A 465 19.93 -22.29 -29.17
N LYS A 466 19.42 -23.51 -29.33
CA LYS A 466 17.99 -23.76 -29.56
C LYS A 466 17.12 -23.31 -28.38
N ASP A 467 17.57 -23.53 -27.15
CA ASP A 467 16.87 -23.05 -25.95
C ASP A 467 16.96 -21.54 -25.80
N GLN A 468 18.09 -20.92 -26.16
CA GLN A 468 18.20 -19.45 -26.21
C GLN A 468 17.20 -18.84 -27.21
N TYR A 469 16.98 -19.49 -28.35
CA TYR A 469 15.95 -19.06 -29.31
C TYR A 469 14.54 -19.28 -28.76
N LEU A 470 14.25 -20.49 -28.26
CA LEU A 470 12.91 -20.86 -27.79
C LEU A 470 12.52 -20.17 -26.48
N PHE A 471 13.46 -19.83 -25.61
CA PHE A 471 13.25 -19.18 -24.32
C PHE A 471 14.13 -17.94 -24.23
N ASN A 472 14.00 -17.02 -25.18
CA ASN A 472 14.84 -15.83 -25.22
C ASN A 472 14.53 -14.87 -24.06
N PHE A 473 15.51 -14.62 -23.21
CA PHE A 473 15.39 -13.68 -22.11
C PHE A 473 16.59 -12.74 -21.93
N SER A 474 17.58 -12.76 -22.82
CA SER A 474 18.69 -11.80 -22.72
C SER A 474 18.22 -10.40 -23.10
N MET A 475 18.37 -9.46 -22.17
CA MET A 475 18.00 -8.05 -22.38
C MET A 475 18.85 -7.38 -23.47
N LYS A 476 20.05 -7.91 -23.77
CA LYS A 476 20.91 -7.43 -24.88
C LYS A 476 20.23 -7.55 -26.24
N ASN A 477 19.37 -8.55 -26.41
CA ASN A 477 18.67 -8.80 -27.66
C ASN A 477 17.51 -7.82 -27.89
N MET A 478 17.10 -7.07 -26.86
CA MET A 478 15.94 -6.19 -26.91
C MET A 478 16.29 -4.79 -27.42
N ASP A 479 15.36 -4.24 -28.20
CA ASP A 479 15.37 -2.84 -28.62
C ASP A 479 14.19 -2.08 -28.00
N TRP A 480 14.49 -1.01 -27.25
CA TRP A 480 13.47 -0.21 -26.57
C TRP A 480 12.57 0.54 -27.57
N GLU A 481 13.10 0.98 -28.71
CA GLU A 481 12.29 1.70 -29.69
C GLU A 481 11.27 0.77 -30.36
N ASP A 482 11.69 -0.44 -30.72
CA ASP A 482 10.79 -1.51 -31.21
C ASP A 482 9.72 -1.86 -30.17
N TYR A 483 10.11 -2.02 -28.90
CA TYR A 483 9.19 -2.26 -27.79
C TYR A 483 8.09 -1.19 -27.72
N PHE A 484 8.46 0.10 -27.69
CA PHE A 484 7.47 1.18 -27.48
C PHE A 484 6.52 1.38 -28.66
N ARG A 485 6.89 0.97 -29.88
CA ARG A 485 6.00 1.01 -31.06
C ARG A 485 4.78 0.11 -30.86
N THR A 486 4.98 -1.09 -30.34
CA THR A 486 3.89 -2.05 -30.10
C THR A 486 3.22 -1.83 -28.74
N HIS A 487 3.97 -1.41 -27.72
CA HIS A 487 3.47 -1.11 -26.38
C HIS A 487 2.26 -0.17 -26.40
N ILE A 488 2.37 0.99 -27.05
CA ILE A 488 1.30 2.00 -27.10
C ILE A 488 0.04 1.46 -27.78
N LEU A 489 0.19 0.73 -28.89
CA LEU A 489 -0.92 0.08 -29.58
C LEU A 489 -1.60 -0.95 -28.68
N GLY A 490 -0.79 -1.71 -27.92
CA GLY A 490 -1.23 -2.64 -26.90
C GLY A 490 -2.06 -1.97 -25.80
N LEU A 491 -1.58 -0.86 -25.22
CA LEU A 491 -2.31 -0.10 -24.21
C LEU A 491 -3.69 0.36 -24.74
N ARG A 492 -3.72 0.86 -25.98
CA ARG A 492 -4.96 1.31 -26.62
C ARG A 492 -5.94 0.15 -26.84
N LYS A 493 -5.45 -1.00 -27.30
CA LYS A 493 -6.28 -2.16 -27.61
C LYS A 493 -6.78 -2.89 -26.36
N TYR A 494 -5.89 -3.20 -25.42
CA TYR A 494 -6.21 -4.11 -24.31
C TYR A 494 -6.72 -3.37 -23.06
N LEU A 495 -6.16 -2.19 -22.74
CA LEU A 495 -6.57 -1.42 -21.55
C LEU A 495 -7.63 -0.39 -21.89
N ALA A 496 -7.39 0.47 -22.89
CA ALA A 496 -8.39 1.44 -23.31
C ALA A 496 -9.58 0.77 -24.03
N LYS A 497 -9.41 -0.46 -24.54
CA LYS A 497 -10.44 -1.22 -25.26
C LYS A 497 -11.00 -0.47 -26.48
N ASP A 498 -10.13 0.29 -27.14
CA ASP A 498 -10.48 1.00 -28.37
C ASP A 498 -10.32 0.07 -29.57
N ASP A 499 -11.34 0.03 -30.42
CA ASP A 499 -11.22 -0.65 -31.70
C ASP A 499 -10.16 0.03 -32.59
N PRO A 500 -9.28 -0.72 -33.29
CA PRO A 500 -8.28 -0.16 -34.20
C PRO A 500 -8.87 0.83 -35.23
N SER A 501 -10.09 0.59 -35.73
CA SER A 501 -10.76 1.43 -36.72
C SER A 501 -11.09 2.84 -36.20
N THR A 502 -11.14 3.05 -34.89
CA THR A 502 -11.47 4.37 -34.30
C THR A 502 -10.30 5.35 -34.28
N LEU A 503 -9.09 4.93 -34.67
CA LEU A 503 -7.88 5.75 -34.59
C LEU A 503 -7.97 7.08 -35.40
N PRO A 504 -8.52 7.12 -36.63
CA PRO A 504 -8.69 8.37 -37.36
C PRO A 504 -9.62 9.37 -36.65
N ALA A 505 -10.70 8.88 -36.03
CA ALA A 505 -11.61 9.72 -35.26
C ALA A 505 -10.93 10.24 -33.98
N ALA A 506 -10.16 9.38 -33.30
CA ALA A 506 -9.38 9.76 -32.12
C ALA A 506 -8.37 10.86 -32.44
N ARG A 507 -7.66 10.78 -33.58
CA ARG A 507 -6.73 11.83 -34.04
C ARG A 507 -7.42 13.17 -34.28
N LYS A 508 -8.62 13.18 -34.89
CA LYS A 508 -9.40 14.42 -35.07
C LYS A 508 -9.78 15.06 -33.73
N ARG A 509 -10.22 14.25 -32.76
CA ARG A 509 -10.54 14.72 -31.40
C ARG A 509 -9.29 15.22 -30.67
N TRP A 510 -8.18 14.50 -30.83
CA TRP A 510 -6.88 14.85 -30.26
C TRP A 510 -6.38 16.21 -30.75
N PHE A 511 -6.50 16.49 -32.05
CA PHE A 511 -6.18 17.80 -32.62
C PHE A 511 -7.03 18.92 -32.00
N LYS A 512 -8.34 18.69 -31.79
CA LYS A 512 -9.20 19.65 -31.10
C LYS A 512 -8.72 19.92 -29.66
N PHE A 513 -8.34 18.88 -28.93
CA PHE A 513 -7.78 19.04 -27.59
C PHE A 513 -6.45 19.78 -27.60
N LEU A 514 -5.58 19.53 -28.59
CA LEU A 514 -4.35 20.31 -28.76
C LEU A 514 -4.66 21.79 -28.95
N VAL A 515 -5.58 22.14 -29.87
CA VAL A 515 -5.97 23.54 -30.10
C VAL A 515 -6.51 24.19 -28.82
N VAL A 516 -7.46 23.53 -28.14
CA VAL A 516 -8.02 24.02 -26.86
C VAL A 516 -6.91 24.21 -25.82
N HIS A 517 -6.00 23.25 -25.70
CA HIS A 517 -4.90 23.32 -24.77
C HIS A 517 -3.96 24.49 -25.06
N ARG A 518 -3.59 24.72 -26.34
CA ARG A 518 -2.76 25.86 -26.75
C ARG A 518 -3.45 27.19 -26.52
N CYS A 519 -4.75 27.30 -26.78
CA CYS A 519 -5.52 28.51 -26.46
C CYS A 519 -5.49 28.83 -24.97
N ILE A 520 -5.70 27.83 -24.10
CA ILE A 520 -5.65 28.00 -22.65
C ILE A 520 -4.24 28.43 -22.20
N GLN A 521 -3.18 27.83 -22.75
CA GLN A 521 -1.81 28.24 -22.47
C GLN A 521 -1.55 29.69 -22.88
N GLY A 522 -2.03 30.11 -24.07
CA GLY A 522 -1.93 31.49 -24.53
C GLY A 522 -2.64 32.49 -23.60
N VAL A 523 -3.87 32.15 -23.17
CA VAL A 523 -4.62 32.98 -22.21
C VAL A 523 -3.90 33.04 -20.86
N ALA A 524 -3.41 31.92 -20.34
CA ALA A 524 -2.67 31.88 -19.08
C ALA A 524 -1.37 32.70 -19.15
N MET A 525 -0.63 32.62 -20.27
CA MET A 525 0.57 33.42 -20.51
C MET A 525 0.25 34.91 -20.57
N TYR A 526 -0.81 35.29 -21.29
CA TYR A 526 -1.28 36.69 -21.33
C TYR A 526 -1.62 37.21 -19.93
N VAL A 527 -2.37 36.44 -19.12
CA VAL A 527 -2.70 36.79 -17.74
C VAL A 527 -1.43 36.94 -16.89
N ALA A 528 -0.47 36.02 -17.01
CA ALA A 528 0.80 36.09 -16.29
C ALA A 528 1.60 37.35 -16.65
N VAL A 529 1.71 37.68 -17.94
CA VAL A 529 2.36 38.91 -18.42
C VAL A 529 1.65 40.16 -17.90
N ARG A 530 0.31 40.17 -17.85
CA ARG A 530 -0.47 41.29 -17.28
C ARG A 530 -0.26 41.46 -15.78
N ILE A 531 -0.21 40.36 -15.02
CA ILE A 531 0.10 40.39 -13.58
C ILE A 531 1.52 40.92 -13.35
N LEU A 532 2.50 40.40 -14.09
CA LEU A 532 3.89 40.86 -14.01
C LEU A 532 4.01 42.34 -14.37
N TRP A 533 3.36 42.79 -15.45
CA TRP A 533 3.32 44.20 -15.83
C TRP A 533 2.71 45.06 -14.73
N SER A 534 1.61 44.61 -14.11
CA SER A 534 0.96 45.32 -13.00
C SER A 534 1.87 45.43 -11.77
N LEU A 535 2.59 44.35 -11.41
CA LEU A 535 3.54 44.34 -10.30
C LEU A 535 4.74 45.24 -10.57
N LEU A 536 5.34 45.14 -11.76
CA LEU A 536 6.45 46.01 -12.18
C LEU A 536 6.00 47.47 -12.24
N SER A 537 4.82 47.74 -12.80
CA SER A 537 4.23 49.08 -12.81
C SER A 537 4.05 49.60 -11.39
N TYR A 538 3.54 48.80 -10.45
CA TYR A 538 3.38 49.20 -9.05
C TYR A 538 4.71 49.49 -8.35
N ILE A 539 5.78 48.75 -8.68
CA ILE A 539 7.13 48.95 -8.10
C ILE A 539 7.85 50.15 -8.72
N PHE A 540 7.76 50.34 -10.04
CA PHE A 540 8.58 51.30 -10.79
C PHE A 540 7.87 52.61 -11.15
N LEU A 541 6.52 52.67 -11.21
CA LEU A 541 5.79 53.93 -11.42
C LEU A 541 5.97 54.92 -10.25
N PRO A 542 5.99 54.52 -8.97
CA PRO A 542 6.30 55.43 -7.87
C PRO A 542 7.73 55.96 -7.96
N ALA A 543 8.70 55.15 -8.38
CA ALA A 543 10.09 55.58 -8.56
C ALA A 543 10.23 56.64 -9.67
N ALA A 544 9.52 56.48 -10.79
CA ALA A 544 9.47 57.48 -11.85
C ALA A 544 8.77 58.78 -11.42
N ALA A 545 7.69 58.69 -10.62
CA ALA A 545 7.03 59.85 -10.04
C ALA A 545 7.92 60.58 -9.02
N THR A 546 8.71 59.85 -8.23
CA THR A 546 9.63 60.43 -7.24
C THR A 546 10.82 61.14 -7.92
N ILE A 547 11.36 60.57 -9.00
CA ILE A 547 12.41 61.21 -9.83
C ILE A 547 11.85 62.48 -10.51
N SER A 548 10.61 62.44 -11.00
CA SER A 548 9.95 63.62 -11.58
C SER A 548 9.71 64.73 -10.55
N ILE A 549 9.27 64.38 -9.34
CA ILE A 549 9.12 65.33 -8.23
C ILE A 549 10.49 65.91 -7.82
N PHE A 550 11.55 65.10 -7.76
CA PHE A 550 12.90 65.55 -7.41
C PHE A 550 13.52 66.49 -8.48
N LEU A 551 13.26 66.22 -9.76
CA LEU A 551 13.63 67.11 -10.87
C LEU A 551 12.83 68.42 -10.83
N HIS A 552 11.55 68.38 -10.49
CA HIS A 552 10.73 69.59 -10.33
C HIS A 552 11.09 70.41 -9.08
N THR A 553 11.39 69.80 -7.94
CA THR A 553 11.83 70.53 -6.73
C THR A 553 13.22 71.14 -6.88
N SER A 554 14.12 70.50 -7.65
CA SER A 554 15.41 71.09 -8.02
C SER A 554 15.28 72.30 -8.96
N SER A 555 14.29 72.29 -9.87
CA SER A 555 13.98 73.47 -10.70
C SER A 555 13.35 74.62 -9.91
N ALA A 556 12.55 74.31 -8.88
CA ALA A 556 11.91 75.31 -8.03
C ALA A 556 12.89 75.99 -7.05
N THR A 557 13.88 75.26 -6.53
CA THR A 557 14.96 75.85 -5.69
C THR A 557 15.91 76.74 -6.49
N ALA A 558 16.18 76.42 -7.77
CA ALA A 558 16.91 77.32 -8.66
C ALA A 558 16.14 78.64 -8.94
N ALA A 559 14.81 78.57 -9.09
CA ALA A 559 13.96 79.75 -9.28
C ALA A 559 13.84 80.63 -8.01
N THR A 560 13.91 80.04 -6.80
CA THR A 560 13.88 80.82 -5.55
C THR A 560 15.23 81.46 -5.19
N ALA A 561 16.35 80.86 -5.61
CA ALA A 561 17.67 81.47 -5.48
C ALA A 561 17.84 82.73 -6.36
N ILE A 562 17.17 82.80 -7.51
CA ILE A 562 17.20 83.95 -8.41
C ILE A 562 16.33 85.12 -7.91
N LEU A 563 15.27 84.85 -7.16
CA LEU A 563 14.38 85.89 -6.62
C LEU A 563 14.83 86.48 -5.27
N ARG A 564 15.79 85.86 -4.58
CA ARG A 564 16.31 86.35 -3.29
C ARG A 564 17.49 87.32 -3.39
N ASN A 565 18.02 87.57 -4.60
CA ASN A 565 19.19 88.42 -4.82
C ASN A 565 18.87 89.82 -5.40
N ARG A 566 17.61 90.27 -5.34
CA ARG A 566 17.19 91.63 -5.77
C ARG A 566 16.59 92.46 -4.63
N ARG A 567 17.40 92.77 -3.62
CA ARG A 567 17.21 93.99 -2.79
C ARG A 567 18.57 94.44 -2.24
N ASN A 568 19.23 95.34 -2.99
CA ASN A 568 19.90 96.51 -2.43
C ASN A 568 20.08 97.54 -3.56
N PRO A 569 19.66 98.80 -3.36
CA PRO A 569 19.79 99.85 -4.37
C PRO A 569 20.99 100.78 -4.11
N VAL A 570 21.33 101.51 -5.18
CA VAL A 570 22.04 102.81 -5.24
C VAL A 570 23.57 102.78 -5.39
N SER A 571 24.06 103.06 -6.61
CA SER A 571 24.62 104.37 -7.00
C SER A 571 25.24 104.35 -8.41
N THR A 572 25.22 105.51 -9.05
CA THR A 572 25.41 105.88 -10.46
C THR A 572 26.90 106.04 -10.89
N PRO A 573 27.22 106.36 -12.17
CA PRO A 573 28.28 105.70 -12.92
C PRO A 573 29.61 106.47 -12.99
N GLY A 574 30.70 105.75 -13.28
CA GLY A 574 31.98 106.35 -13.63
C GLY A 574 32.95 105.40 -14.33
N LYS A 575 33.14 105.65 -15.64
CA LYS A 575 34.38 105.53 -16.43
C LYS A 575 35.03 104.15 -16.67
N PHE A 576 35.17 103.85 -17.97
CA PHE A 576 36.15 102.96 -18.61
C PHE A 576 37.61 103.26 -18.20
N PRO A 577 38.54 102.28 -18.23
CA PRO A 577 39.31 102.02 -19.46
C PRO A 577 39.74 100.55 -19.73
N LYS A 578 40.41 100.44 -20.90
CA LYS A 578 40.91 99.33 -21.72
C LYS A 578 42.02 98.45 -21.12
N GLY A 579 42.25 97.30 -21.80
CA GLY A 579 43.52 96.55 -21.91
C GLY A 579 43.68 95.48 -20.83
N GLU A 580 44.14 94.25 -21.05
CA GLU A 580 45.13 93.71 -22.00
C GLU A 580 44.92 92.19 -22.23
N ARG A 581 45.59 91.66 -23.26
CA ARG A 581 45.69 90.23 -23.65
C ARG A 581 46.81 89.53 -22.87
N GLU A 582 46.67 88.21 -22.64
CA GLU A 582 47.68 87.12 -22.77
C GLU A 582 47.02 85.82 -22.23
N SER A 583 46.86 84.69 -22.93
CA SER A 583 47.70 83.69 -23.64
C SER A 583 48.28 82.56 -22.78
N LEU A 584 48.00 81.30 -23.22
CA LEU A 584 48.69 80.01 -22.97
C LEU A 584 48.57 79.40 -21.54
N GLY A 585 48.49 78.10 -21.26
CA GLY A 585 48.52 76.79 -21.94
C GLY A 585 48.42 75.71 -20.82
N GLY A 586 47.70 74.60 -20.95
CA GLY A 586 48.25 73.29 -21.34
C GLY A 586 48.48 72.27 -20.19
N LYS A 587 47.97 71.04 -20.40
CA LYS A 587 48.47 69.69 -19.96
C LYS A 587 47.84 68.92 -18.74
N ARG A 588 47.27 67.75 -19.13
CA ARG A 588 47.47 66.33 -18.70
C ARG A 588 46.99 65.77 -17.32
N LYS A 589 46.13 64.73 -17.43
CA LYS A 589 45.87 63.44 -16.70
C LYS A 589 46.98 62.91 -15.73
N PRO A 590 46.76 61.92 -14.80
CA PRO A 590 45.91 60.70 -14.94
C PRO A 590 45.25 60.07 -13.67
N LEU A 591 44.58 58.91 -13.89
CA LEU A 591 43.95 57.96 -12.97
C LEU A 591 44.90 57.32 -11.92
N LEU A 592 44.33 56.83 -10.80
CA LEU A 592 44.76 55.58 -10.13
C LEU A 592 43.67 55.00 -9.20
N VAL A 593 43.59 53.66 -9.20
CA VAL A 593 42.83 52.76 -8.30
C VAL A 593 43.65 52.55 -7.01
N PRO A 594 43.04 52.12 -5.90
CA PRO A 594 43.55 50.88 -5.29
C PRO A 594 42.49 49.96 -4.67
N SER A 595 42.95 48.74 -4.42
CA SER A 595 42.29 47.58 -3.83
C SER A 595 42.95 47.18 -2.49
N VAL A 596 42.23 46.37 -1.69
CA VAL A 596 42.72 45.28 -0.79
C VAL A 596 42.53 45.45 0.76
N THR A 597 41.83 44.43 1.31
CA THR A 597 41.85 43.70 2.63
C THR A 597 41.35 44.22 3.99
N GLU A 598 40.47 43.37 4.56
CA GLU A 598 40.39 42.75 5.92
C GLU A 598 40.26 43.60 7.19
N ALA A 599 39.15 43.41 7.95
CA ALA A 599 39.11 42.67 9.24
C ALA A 599 37.79 42.92 10.03
N ASP A 600 37.23 41.80 10.52
CA ASP A 600 36.38 41.46 11.68
C ASP A 600 35.36 42.38 12.40
N GLU A 601 34.24 41.71 12.72
CA GLU A 601 33.34 41.73 13.91
C GLU A 601 32.92 43.06 14.56
N ASP A 602 31.61 43.37 14.61
CA ASP A 602 30.72 43.00 15.74
C ASP A 602 29.28 43.63 15.62
N VAL A 603 28.26 42.79 15.78
CA VAL A 603 26.98 42.99 16.52
C VAL A 603 26.08 44.24 16.30
N ARG A 604 24.87 44.04 15.71
CA ARG A 604 23.48 44.26 16.28
C ARG A 604 22.39 44.64 15.25
N LYS A 605 21.34 43.80 15.23
CA LYS A 605 19.88 44.09 15.17
C LYS A 605 19.30 44.76 13.89
N GLY A 606 18.78 43.93 12.99
CA GLY A 606 17.75 44.30 12.01
C GLY A 606 16.33 44.32 12.60
N PRO A 607 15.37 45.06 12.02
CA PRO A 607 14.10 45.38 12.65
C PRO A 607 13.05 44.26 12.53
N ALA A 608 12.36 44.03 13.63
CA ALA A 608 11.23 43.12 13.77
C ALA A 608 9.94 43.72 13.15
N TRP A 609 9.25 42.92 12.34
CA TRP A 609 7.90 43.23 11.86
C TRP A 609 6.86 42.84 12.92
N LYS A 610 6.08 43.83 13.40
CA LYS A 610 4.93 43.63 14.30
C LYS A 610 3.71 43.19 13.48
N ILE A 611 3.21 41.98 13.73
CA ILE A 611 1.87 41.54 13.31
C ILE A 611 0.88 41.91 14.42
N GLY A 612 -0.12 42.71 14.05
CA GLY A 612 -1.18 43.18 14.94
C GLY A 612 -2.12 42.05 15.39
N LYS A 613 -2.46 42.06 16.68
CA LYS A 613 -3.49 41.22 17.29
C LYS A 613 -4.87 41.57 16.71
N ILE A 614 -5.59 40.59 16.18
CA ILE A 614 -7.04 40.64 15.98
C ILE A 614 -7.68 39.75 17.06
N SER A 615 -8.45 40.38 17.93
CA SER A 615 -9.31 39.75 18.94
C SER A 615 -10.53 39.12 18.26
N ILE A 616 -10.81 37.84 18.54
CA ILE A 616 -12.10 37.23 18.26
C ILE A 616 -12.73 36.86 19.60
N GLU A 617 -13.77 37.61 19.93
CA GLU A 617 -14.57 37.50 21.13
C GLU A 617 -15.45 36.24 21.07
N LYS A 618 -15.28 35.34 22.03
CA LYS A 618 -16.14 34.16 22.22
C LYS A 618 -17.38 34.57 23.01
N THR A 619 -18.54 34.63 22.37
CA THR A 619 -19.82 34.64 23.09
C THR A 619 -20.34 33.22 23.27
N ARG A 620 -20.28 32.72 24.50
CA ARG A 620 -21.07 31.59 25.00
C ARG A 620 -22.44 32.14 25.45
N LYS A 621 -23.54 31.57 24.95
CA LYS A 621 -24.80 31.50 25.70
C LYS A 621 -25.36 30.08 25.64
N SER A 622 -25.86 29.67 26.80
CA SER A 622 -26.25 28.33 27.21
C SER A 622 -27.76 28.10 27.12
N ALA A 623 -28.11 26.84 26.85
CA ALA A 623 -29.15 26.02 27.49
C ALA A 623 -30.66 26.25 27.28
N ALA A 624 -31.30 25.12 26.96
CA ALA A 624 -32.58 24.57 27.48
C ALA A 624 -33.93 24.87 26.78
N SER A 625 -34.40 23.83 26.07
CA SER A 625 -35.71 23.13 26.15
C SER A 625 -37.04 23.91 26.26
N ALA A 626 -37.93 23.72 25.27
CA ALA A 626 -39.38 23.63 25.47
C ALA A 626 -40.07 22.90 24.29
N GLU A 627 -41.05 22.06 24.63
CA GLU A 627 -41.83 21.15 23.78
C GLU A 627 -42.87 21.82 22.83
N LYS A 628 -43.22 21.06 21.79
CA LYS A 628 -44.54 20.90 21.09
C LYS A 628 -45.44 22.13 20.91
N ARG A 629 -45.80 22.40 19.64
CA ARG A 629 -47.17 22.25 19.07
C ARG A 629 -47.16 22.57 17.57
N GLY A 630 -48.04 21.90 16.83
CA GLY A 630 -48.12 21.96 15.37
C GLY A 630 -48.81 23.20 14.81
N GLY A 631 -48.86 23.26 13.48
CA GLY A 631 -49.66 24.24 12.75
C GLY A 631 -49.04 24.54 11.39
N GLY A 632 -49.73 24.15 10.32
CA GLY A 632 -49.37 24.52 8.95
C GLY A 632 -49.57 26.00 8.66
N GLY A 633 -48.91 26.49 7.63
CA GLY A 633 -49.08 27.85 7.11
C GLY A 633 -48.05 28.18 6.05
N SER A 634 -48.48 28.15 4.78
CA SER A 634 -47.74 28.70 3.66
C SER A 634 -47.75 30.23 3.74
N TYR A 635 -46.66 30.93 3.42
CA TYR A 635 -46.69 32.17 2.63
C TYR A 635 -45.36 32.41 1.91
N LYS A 636 -45.49 32.89 0.66
CA LYS A 636 -44.46 33.15 -0.35
C LYS A 636 -43.86 34.57 -0.23
N CYS A 637 -42.73 34.75 -0.94
CA CYS A 637 -42.25 35.93 -1.70
C CYS A 637 -40.88 36.46 -1.19
N GLY A 638 -39.86 36.74 -2.01
CA GLY A 638 -39.81 36.85 -3.46
C GLY A 638 -38.42 36.57 -4.05
N GLN A 639 -38.41 36.03 -5.27
CA GLN A 639 -37.24 35.94 -6.14
C GLN A 639 -37.17 37.18 -7.02
N VAL A 640 -36.05 37.90 -6.97
CA VAL A 640 -35.63 38.80 -8.05
C VAL A 640 -34.87 37.94 -9.06
N GLY A 641 -35.56 37.52 -10.12
CA GLY A 641 -34.97 36.78 -11.24
C GLY A 641 -34.61 37.73 -12.38
N VAL A 642 -33.31 38.02 -12.54
CA VAL A 642 -32.77 38.62 -13.77
C VAL A 642 -32.77 37.54 -14.86
N ARG A 643 -33.61 37.70 -15.88
CA ARG A 643 -33.57 36.88 -17.11
C ARG A 643 -32.40 37.33 -17.97
N ILE A 644 -31.35 36.52 -18.07
CA ILE A 644 -30.37 36.62 -19.16
C ILE A 644 -30.81 35.63 -20.25
N ASN A 645 -31.11 36.16 -21.43
CA ASN A 645 -31.49 35.39 -22.60
C ASN A 645 -30.22 34.85 -23.27
N LEU A 646 -29.95 33.55 -23.11
CA LEU A 646 -28.86 32.84 -23.82
C LEU A 646 -29.47 31.99 -24.93
N SER A 647 -29.94 32.65 -25.98
CA SER A 647 -30.48 32.01 -27.20
C SER A 647 -29.53 32.15 -28.40
N THR A 648 -28.21 32.10 -28.21
CA THR A 648 -27.23 31.93 -29.30
C THR A 648 -25.91 31.36 -28.78
N LEU A 649 -25.90 30.08 -28.39
CA LEU A 649 -24.68 29.26 -28.29
C LEU A 649 -25.09 27.79 -28.12
N SER A 650 -25.51 27.18 -29.23
CA SER A 650 -25.67 25.72 -29.35
C SER A 650 -24.28 25.06 -29.36
N LEU A 651 -23.60 25.06 -28.21
CA LEU A 651 -22.55 24.11 -27.91
C LEU A 651 -23.22 22.88 -27.29
N ARG A 652 -23.72 21.98 -28.13
CA ARG A 652 -23.92 20.57 -27.73
C ARG A 652 -22.54 20.00 -27.40
N SER A 653 -22.05 20.30 -26.20
CA SER A 653 -20.87 19.65 -25.64
C SER A 653 -21.26 18.20 -25.33
N HIS A 654 -20.80 17.30 -26.18
CA HIS A 654 -20.64 15.89 -25.82
C HIS A 654 -19.56 15.78 -24.73
N LEU A 655 -19.88 16.21 -23.51
CA LEU A 655 -19.26 15.66 -22.31
C LEU A 655 -19.86 14.27 -22.14
N ASP A 656 -19.34 13.33 -22.92
CA ASP A 656 -19.71 11.92 -22.84
C ASP A 656 -19.32 11.39 -21.47
N GLN A 657 -20.29 11.30 -20.57
CA GLN A 657 -20.10 10.76 -19.24
C GLN A 657 -19.75 9.28 -19.25
N ARG A 658 -19.97 8.55 -20.35
CA ARG A 658 -19.37 7.21 -20.48
C ARG A 658 -17.86 7.31 -20.42
N ALA A 659 -17.23 8.24 -21.13
CA ALA A 659 -15.78 8.39 -21.08
C ALA A 659 -15.26 8.73 -19.66
N VAL A 660 -15.89 9.66 -18.93
CA VAL A 660 -15.46 10.02 -17.55
C VAL A 660 -15.74 8.90 -16.54
N ARG A 661 -16.86 8.18 -16.70
CA ARG A 661 -17.26 7.07 -15.84
C ARG A 661 -16.45 5.80 -16.14
N ASP A 662 -16.20 5.48 -17.41
CA ASP A 662 -15.34 4.39 -17.88
C ASP A 662 -13.87 4.63 -17.50
N VAL A 663 -13.45 5.91 -17.43
CA VAL A 663 -12.14 6.32 -16.89
C VAL A 663 -12.07 6.17 -15.36
N ALA A 664 -13.16 6.47 -14.64
CA ALA A 664 -13.26 6.30 -13.20
C ALA A 664 -13.50 4.85 -12.75
N GLU A 665 -14.00 4.00 -13.66
CA GLU A 665 -14.30 2.57 -13.54
C GLU A 665 -13.24 1.67 -14.20
N PHE A 666 -12.00 2.16 -14.39
CA PHE A 666 -10.87 1.24 -14.56
C PHE A 666 -10.70 0.41 -13.28
N PRO A 667 -10.56 -0.93 -13.37
CA PRO A 667 -10.72 -1.79 -12.22
C PRO A 667 -9.53 -1.68 -11.26
N SER A 668 -9.62 -0.78 -10.29
CA SER A 668 -9.22 -1.12 -8.93
C SER A 668 -10.17 -2.25 -8.50
N GLY A 669 -9.63 -3.47 -8.35
CA GLY A 669 -10.41 -4.71 -8.24
C GLY A 669 -11.72 -4.60 -7.45
N GLN A 670 -12.76 -5.23 -7.99
CA GLN A 670 -14.13 -5.29 -7.47
C GLN A 670 -14.20 -5.26 -5.93
N THR A 671 -14.67 -4.14 -5.39
CA THR A 671 -15.29 -4.05 -4.07
C THR A 671 -16.71 -3.57 -4.30
N LEU A 672 -17.67 -4.49 -4.23
CA LEU A 672 -19.09 -4.15 -4.25
C LEU A 672 -19.46 -3.57 -2.87
N ALA A 673 -20.06 -2.38 -2.90
CA ALA A 673 -20.60 -1.72 -1.72
C ALA A 673 -21.72 -2.56 -1.06
N PRO A 674 -21.92 -2.46 0.27
CA PRO A 674 -22.98 -3.16 0.96
C PRO A 674 -24.35 -2.63 0.51
N SER A 675 -25.15 -3.50 -0.10
CA SER A 675 -26.54 -3.21 -0.42
C SER A 675 -27.35 -3.08 0.87
N ARG A 676 -27.96 -1.90 1.02
CA ARG A 676 -28.92 -1.58 2.08
C ARG A 676 -30.10 -2.56 2.03
N LEU A 677 -30.18 -3.46 3.00
CA LEU A 677 -31.40 -4.23 3.25
C LEU A 677 -32.45 -3.29 3.88
N LYS A 678 -33.47 -2.96 3.10
CA LYS A 678 -34.72 -2.39 3.63
C LYS A 678 -35.41 -3.47 4.48
N ARG A 679 -35.41 -3.31 5.80
CA ARG A 679 -36.31 -4.07 6.69
C ARG A 679 -37.74 -3.69 6.32
N ARG A 680 -38.45 -4.63 5.70
CA ARG A 680 -39.89 -4.58 5.50
C ARG A 680 -40.50 -5.34 6.67
N THR A 681 -41.17 -4.61 7.55
CA THR A 681 -42.02 -5.13 8.62
C THR A 681 -43.24 -5.82 8.01
N THR A 682 -43.49 -7.07 8.38
CA THR A 682 -44.81 -7.70 8.27
C THR A 682 -45.16 -8.30 9.63
N ARG A 683 -46.25 -7.76 10.19
CA ARG A 683 -46.97 -8.24 11.38
C ARG A 683 -47.89 -9.41 10.98
N GLY A 684 -48.18 -10.25 11.98
CA GLY A 684 -49.30 -11.20 12.04
C GLY A 684 -48.82 -12.66 12.03
N GLU A 685 -49.28 -13.59 12.86
CA GLU A 685 -50.24 -13.59 13.99
C GLU A 685 -50.27 -15.04 14.57
N GLY A 686 -50.57 -15.20 15.88
CA GLY A 686 -51.09 -16.44 16.52
C GLY A 686 -50.06 -17.38 17.18
N TYR A 687 -49.94 -17.41 18.53
CA TYR A 687 -50.67 -18.24 19.55
C TYR A 687 -50.15 -19.71 19.62
N PHE A 688 -49.82 -20.37 20.74
CA PHE A 688 -50.24 -20.36 22.16
C PHE A 688 -49.24 -21.24 23.03
N PRO A 689 -49.46 -21.60 24.33
CA PRO A 689 -48.56 -21.32 25.48
C PRO A 689 -47.96 -22.57 26.21
N PHE A 690 -47.63 -22.43 27.51
CA PHE A 690 -47.06 -23.38 28.51
C PHE A 690 -45.53 -23.44 28.56
N ALA A 691 -44.83 -23.52 29.68
CA ALA A 691 -45.10 -23.31 31.11
C ALA A 691 -43.71 -23.32 31.79
N MET A 692 -43.60 -22.71 32.97
CA MET A 692 -42.40 -22.86 33.82
C MET A 692 -42.26 -24.33 34.22
N GLU A 693 -41.20 -24.98 33.76
CA GLU A 693 -40.62 -26.12 34.47
C GLU A 693 -39.28 -25.68 35.06
N ILE A 694 -39.27 -25.65 36.39
CA ILE A 694 -38.07 -25.60 37.21
C ILE A 694 -37.31 -26.90 36.93
N VAL A 695 -36.33 -26.86 36.02
CA VAL A 695 -35.33 -27.92 35.95
C VAL A 695 -34.43 -27.74 37.15
N ASN A 696 -34.70 -28.56 38.17
CA ASN A 696 -33.88 -28.80 39.33
C ASN A 696 -32.55 -29.40 38.86
N THR A 697 -31.62 -28.56 38.38
CA THR A 697 -30.24 -28.99 38.15
C THR A 697 -29.60 -29.15 39.52
N LYS A 698 -29.31 -30.41 39.88
CA LYS A 698 -28.52 -30.80 41.04
C LYS A 698 -27.36 -29.82 41.25
N PRO A 699 -27.07 -29.39 42.49
CA PRO A 699 -25.81 -28.69 42.77
C PRO A 699 -24.68 -29.58 42.25
N LEU A 700 -23.74 -28.99 41.52
CA LEU A 700 -22.46 -29.65 41.25
C LEU A 700 -21.93 -30.14 42.60
N THR A 701 -21.85 -31.46 42.72
CA THR A 701 -21.37 -32.17 43.89
C THR A 701 -20.11 -31.51 44.40
N TYR A 702 -20.16 -31.08 45.66
CA TYR A 702 -18.98 -30.79 46.46
C TYR A 702 -18.09 -32.03 46.35
N PHE A 703 -16.95 -31.90 45.66
CA PHE A 703 -15.88 -32.85 45.81
C PHE A 703 -15.50 -32.84 47.29
N GLY A 704 -15.37 -34.00 47.94
CA GLY A 704 -14.74 -34.04 49.25
C GLY A 704 -13.35 -33.41 49.16
N ASP A 705 -12.82 -32.88 50.26
CA ASP A 705 -11.49 -32.23 50.26
C ASP A 705 -10.38 -33.14 49.68
N ASP A 706 -10.59 -34.46 49.67
CA ASP A 706 -9.69 -35.49 49.12
C ASP A 706 -9.65 -35.57 47.57
N ASP A 707 -10.54 -34.90 46.84
CA ASP A 707 -10.64 -34.96 45.36
C ASP A 707 -10.17 -33.68 44.64
N LEU A 708 -9.66 -32.67 45.37
CA LEU A 708 -9.17 -31.43 44.76
C LEU A 708 -7.76 -31.60 44.16
N THR A 709 -7.53 -31.03 42.98
CA THR A 709 -6.15 -30.91 42.45
C THR A 709 -5.31 -30.00 43.36
N PRO A 710 -3.97 -30.13 43.40
CA PRO A 710 -3.11 -29.28 44.24
C PRO A 710 -3.33 -27.78 44.02
N VAL A 711 -3.63 -27.37 42.78
CA VAL A 711 -3.97 -25.98 42.45
C VAL A 711 -5.31 -25.58 43.06
N GLN A 712 -6.34 -26.41 42.92
CA GLN A 712 -7.65 -26.13 43.51
C GLN A 712 -7.59 -26.09 45.03
N GLN A 713 -6.83 -26.98 45.66
CA GLN A 713 -6.59 -27.00 47.10
C GLN A 713 -5.87 -25.72 47.55
N PHE A 714 -4.88 -25.25 46.79
CA PHE A 714 -4.20 -23.99 47.09
C PHE A 714 -5.15 -22.78 47.10
N TYR A 715 -6.09 -22.72 46.14
CA TYR A 715 -7.06 -21.61 46.06
C TYR A 715 -8.31 -21.81 46.94
N HIS A 716 -8.51 -22.99 47.52
CA HIS A 716 -9.70 -23.30 48.32
C HIS A 716 -9.80 -22.35 49.53
N GLU A 717 -10.95 -21.69 49.67
CA GLU A 717 -11.28 -20.65 50.66
C GLU A 717 -10.34 -19.43 50.67
N LYS A 718 -9.41 -19.32 49.71
CA LYS A 718 -8.48 -18.19 49.64
C LYS A 718 -9.11 -16.95 49.05
N SER A 719 -8.87 -15.83 49.71
CA SER A 719 -9.26 -14.52 49.19
C SER A 719 -8.20 -13.97 48.25
N VAL A 720 -8.64 -13.51 47.08
CA VAL A 720 -7.78 -13.07 45.97
C VAL A 720 -8.07 -11.63 45.61
N LEU A 721 -7.05 -10.79 45.43
CA LEU A 721 -7.19 -9.47 44.84
C LEU A 721 -6.68 -9.47 43.40
N ILE A 722 -7.49 -9.02 42.45
CA ILE A 722 -7.10 -8.84 41.05
C ILE A 722 -7.18 -7.36 40.69
N THR A 723 -6.02 -6.75 40.43
CA THR A 723 -5.97 -5.43 39.77
C THR A 723 -6.04 -5.61 38.26
N GLY A 724 -6.69 -4.68 37.56
CA GLY A 724 -6.81 -4.76 36.10
C GLY A 724 -7.80 -5.82 35.62
N ALA A 725 -8.70 -6.29 36.49
CA ALA A 725 -9.71 -7.33 36.20
C ALA A 725 -10.65 -6.97 35.04
N SER A 726 -10.87 -5.68 34.76
CA SER A 726 -11.66 -5.25 33.59
C SER A 726 -10.88 -5.21 32.28
N GLY A 727 -9.55 -5.40 32.32
CA GLY A 727 -8.67 -5.44 31.15
C GLY A 727 -8.73 -6.78 30.42
N PHE A 728 -8.02 -6.88 29.28
CA PHE A 728 -8.06 -8.06 28.40
C PHE A 728 -7.66 -9.36 29.13
N MET A 729 -6.47 -9.40 29.73
CA MET A 729 -5.99 -10.58 30.47
C MET A 729 -6.70 -10.75 31.81
N GLY A 730 -6.96 -9.65 32.53
CA GLY A 730 -7.56 -9.69 33.87
C GLY A 730 -8.96 -10.32 33.90
N LYS A 731 -9.81 -10.08 32.89
CA LYS A 731 -11.16 -10.68 32.85
C LYS A 731 -11.13 -12.17 32.52
N VAL A 732 -10.17 -12.61 31.72
CA VAL A 732 -9.93 -14.03 31.43
C VAL A 732 -9.38 -14.74 32.67
N LEU A 733 -8.45 -14.11 33.39
CA LEU A 733 -7.95 -14.63 34.66
C LEU A 733 -9.07 -14.79 35.68
N LEU A 734 -9.94 -13.78 35.82
CA LEU A 734 -11.11 -13.84 36.71
C LEU A 734 -12.04 -15.01 36.32
N GLU A 735 -12.41 -15.13 35.04
CA GLU A 735 -13.25 -16.24 34.56
C GLU A 735 -12.62 -17.60 34.85
N LYS A 736 -11.34 -17.74 34.53
CA LYS A 736 -10.59 -18.99 34.68
C LYS A 736 -10.46 -19.38 36.14
N LEU A 737 -10.17 -18.43 37.03
CA LEU A 737 -10.08 -18.66 38.47
C LEU A 737 -11.43 -19.15 39.01
N LEU A 738 -12.52 -18.44 38.71
CA LEU A 738 -13.86 -18.81 39.17
C LEU A 738 -14.30 -20.18 38.62
N ARG A 739 -13.98 -20.49 37.35
CA ARG A 739 -14.37 -21.75 36.72
C ARG A 739 -13.54 -22.92 37.18
N SER A 740 -12.22 -22.77 37.23
CA SER A 740 -11.29 -23.86 37.53
C SER A 740 -11.09 -24.09 39.04
N CYS A 741 -11.29 -23.07 39.87
CA CYS A 741 -11.20 -23.15 41.33
C CYS A 741 -12.58 -22.82 41.95
N PRO A 742 -13.55 -23.74 41.90
CA PRO A 742 -14.92 -23.48 42.36
C PRO A 742 -15.02 -23.10 43.84
N GLY A 743 -14.09 -23.58 44.67
CA GLY A 743 -14.01 -23.28 46.11
C GLY A 743 -13.16 -22.05 46.46
N VAL A 744 -12.78 -21.20 45.50
CA VAL A 744 -12.08 -19.95 45.83
C VAL A 744 -12.95 -19.07 46.74
N GLY A 745 -12.32 -18.42 47.72
CA GLY A 745 -12.99 -17.49 48.63
C GLY A 745 -13.38 -16.17 47.94
N ASN A 746 -13.22 -15.04 48.64
CA ASN A 746 -13.57 -13.75 48.08
C ASN A 746 -12.54 -13.28 47.04
N VAL A 747 -12.98 -13.10 45.79
CA VAL A 747 -12.20 -12.47 44.71
C VAL A 747 -12.51 -10.98 44.64
N TYR A 748 -11.69 -10.17 45.28
CA TYR A 748 -11.74 -8.72 45.20
C TYR A 748 -11.21 -8.25 43.84
N ILE A 749 -11.94 -7.38 43.16
CA ILE A 749 -11.51 -6.79 41.88
C ILE A 749 -11.43 -5.27 41.98
N LEU A 750 -10.29 -4.69 41.59
CA LEU A 750 -10.11 -3.24 41.61
C LEU A 750 -10.68 -2.62 40.33
N LEU A 751 -11.67 -1.75 40.47
CA LEU A 751 -12.39 -1.09 39.38
C LEU A 751 -12.27 0.44 39.48
N ARG A 752 -11.75 1.07 38.43
CA ARG A 752 -11.63 2.54 38.34
C ARG A 752 -12.97 3.28 38.51
N PRO A 753 -13.03 4.44 39.15
CA PRO A 753 -14.27 5.20 39.23
C PRO A 753 -14.72 5.67 37.84
N LYS A 754 -16.03 5.65 37.57
CA LYS A 754 -16.63 6.22 36.35
C LYS A 754 -17.84 7.06 36.71
N ARG A 755 -17.89 8.30 36.21
CA ARG A 755 -18.95 9.26 36.54
C ARG A 755 -20.33 8.68 36.20
N GLY A 756 -21.18 8.57 37.21
CA GLY A 756 -22.57 8.09 37.07
C GLY A 756 -22.75 6.57 37.06
N GLU A 757 -21.71 5.77 37.32
CA GLU A 757 -21.83 4.30 37.43
C GLU A 757 -21.39 3.82 38.82
N GLN A 758 -22.24 3.04 39.49
CA GLN A 758 -21.89 2.40 40.76
C GLN A 758 -20.96 1.19 40.54
N PRO A 759 -20.09 0.81 41.50
CA PRO A 759 -19.12 -0.29 41.33
C PRO A 759 -19.78 -1.63 41.00
N LEU A 760 -20.91 -1.92 41.64
CA LEU A 760 -21.73 -3.10 41.36
C LEU A 760 -22.23 -3.09 39.90
N GLN A 761 -22.72 -1.96 39.38
CA GLN A 761 -23.15 -1.86 37.98
C GLN A 761 -22.00 -2.11 37.00
N ARG A 762 -20.78 -1.69 37.36
CA ARG A 762 -19.57 -1.96 36.55
C ARG A 762 -19.19 -3.44 36.58
N LEU A 763 -19.30 -4.09 37.73
CA LEU A 763 -19.14 -5.54 37.85
C LEU A 763 -20.21 -6.27 37.02
N GLU A 764 -21.49 -5.90 37.12
CA GLU A 764 -22.56 -6.53 36.33
C GLU A 764 -22.29 -6.43 34.83
N LYS A 765 -21.79 -5.29 34.37
CA LYS A 765 -21.41 -5.08 32.98
C LYS A 765 -20.21 -5.94 32.58
N LEU A 766 -19.20 -6.06 33.43
CA LEU A 766 -18.05 -6.94 33.22
C LEU A 766 -18.50 -8.40 33.12
N MET A 767 -19.36 -8.85 34.05
CA MET A 767 -19.89 -10.21 34.11
C MET A 767 -20.84 -10.56 32.96
N LYS A 768 -21.28 -9.58 32.14
CA LYS A 768 -22.04 -9.78 30.90
C LYS A 768 -21.13 -9.93 29.66
N ASP A 769 -19.82 -9.71 29.78
CA ASP A 769 -18.87 -9.91 28.68
C ASP A 769 -18.93 -11.37 28.18
N PRO A 770 -18.78 -11.64 26.86
CA PRO A 770 -18.80 -12.99 26.30
C PRO A 770 -17.81 -13.96 26.96
N VAL A 771 -16.69 -13.48 27.53
CA VAL A 771 -15.73 -14.36 28.21
C VAL A 771 -16.38 -15.18 29.34
N PHE A 772 -17.36 -14.62 30.04
CA PHE A 772 -18.06 -15.29 31.14
C PHE A 772 -19.28 -16.12 30.66
N GLU A 773 -19.54 -16.24 29.36
CA GLU A 773 -20.71 -16.97 28.84
C GLU A 773 -20.75 -18.42 29.30
N ARG A 774 -19.58 -19.09 29.24
CA ARG A 774 -19.44 -20.46 29.71
C ARG A 774 -19.79 -20.57 31.20
N LEU A 775 -19.20 -19.70 32.03
CA LEU A 775 -19.44 -19.68 33.47
C LEU A 775 -20.92 -19.39 33.79
N ARG A 776 -21.57 -18.47 33.05
CA ARG A 776 -23.02 -18.20 33.18
C ARG A 776 -23.88 -19.40 32.81
N ARG A 777 -23.51 -20.14 31.76
CA ARG A 777 -24.23 -21.35 31.36
C ARG A 777 -24.08 -22.49 32.37
N GLU A 778 -22.88 -22.63 32.93
CA GLU A 778 -22.56 -23.70 33.89
C GLU A 778 -23.09 -23.42 35.31
N ARG A 779 -23.19 -22.15 35.73
CA ARG A 779 -23.58 -21.77 37.11
C ARG A 779 -24.84 -20.91 37.23
N GLY A 780 -25.48 -20.50 36.12
CA GLY A 780 -26.65 -19.63 36.13
C GLY A 780 -26.31 -18.15 36.34
N SER A 781 -27.19 -17.40 37.04
CA SER A 781 -27.01 -15.96 37.28
C SER A 781 -25.78 -15.70 38.17
N LEU A 782 -24.80 -14.98 37.64
CA LEU A 782 -23.58 -14.56 38.37
C LEU A 782 -23.79 -13.26 39.18
N ILE A 783 -25.01 -12.73 39.23
CA ILE A 783 -25.34 -11.46 39.91
C ILE A 783 -26.50 -11.74 40.86
N GLY A 784 -26.29 -11.46 42.15
CA GLY A 784 -27.27 -11.66 43.22
C GLY A 784 -27.30 -13.05 43.87
N ALA A 785 -26.47 -14.00 43.40
CA ALA A 785 -26.36 -15.37 43.93
C ALA A 785 -24.90 -15.87 44.12
N THR A 786 -23.89 -14.99 43.98
CA THR A 786 -22.46 -15.33 44.12
C THR A 786 -21.87 -14.75 45.41
N PRO A 787 -21.65 -15.56 46.45
CA PRO A 787 -20.48 -15.37 47.31
C PRO A 787 -19.25 -15.58 46.41
N GLY A 788 -18.39 -14.57 46.25
CA GLY A 788 -17.07 -14.79 45.63
C GLY A 788 -16.48 -13.70 44.74
N VAL A 789 -17.21 -12.67 44.26
CA VAL A 789 -16.58 -11.54 43.54
C VAL A 789 -17.01 -10.20 44.12
N VAL A 790 -16.05 -9.43 44.64
CA VAL A 790 -16.31 -8.18 45.37
C VAL A 790 -15.65 -7.01 44.63
N PRO A 791 -16.42 -6.05 44.07
CA PRO A 791 -15.84 -4.92 43.37
C PRO A 791 -15.38 -3.84 44.36
N ILE A 792 -14.09 -3.50 44.33
CA ILE A 792 -13.49 -2.41 45.09
C ILE A 792 -13.26 -1.22 44.17
N THR A 793 -13.68 -0.03 44.59
CA THR A 793 -13.43 1.19 43.81
C THR A 793 -12.02 1.66 44.07
N GLY A 794 -11.22 1.79 43.01
CA GLY A 794 -9.89 2.36 43.13
C GLY A 794 -9.18 2.49 41.78
N ASP A 795 -8.11 3.27 41.77
CA ASP A 795 -7.26 3.52 40.63
C ASP A 795 -5.80 3.41 41.05
N ILE A 796 -5.06 2.50 40.42
CA ILE A 796 -3.66 2.25 40.77
C ILE A 796 -2.79 3.48 40.56
N SER A 797 -3.18 4.42 39.68
CA SER A 797 -2.41 5.62 39.43
C SER A 797 -2.57 6.68 40.53
N ARG A 798 -3.45 6.47 41.52
CA ARG A 798 -3.73 7.42 42.61
C ARG A 798 -3.00 7.05 43.90
N PRO A 799 -2.66 8.04 44.74
CA PRO A 799 -2.12 7.79 46.08
C PRO A 799 -3.02 6.81 46.86
N GLY A 800 -2.40 5.81 47.49
CA GLY A 800 -3.12 4.76 48.23
C GLY A 800 -4.12 3.98 47.39
N LEU A 801 -3.92 3.87 46.07
CA LEU A 801 -4.81 3.22 45.10
C LEU A 801 -6.21 3.87 44.99
N GLY A 802 -6.44 5.03 45.63
CA GLY A 802 -7.76 5.67 45.67
C GLY A 802 -8.88 4.81 46.26
N ILE A 803 -8.54 3.80 47.08
CA ILE A 803 -9.52 2.95 47.79
C ILE A 803 -9.97 3.60 49.09
N SER A 804 -11.17 3.24 49.57
CA SER A 804 -11.68 3.76 50.85
C SER A 804 -10.93 3.13 52.05
N ALA A 805 -10.93 3.81 53.20
CA ALA A 805 -10.31 3.26 54.42
C ALA A 805 -10.95 1.95 54.87
N ALA A 806 -12.27 1.80 54.67
CA ALA A 806 -13.00 0.56 54.97
C ALA A 806 -12.58 -0.58 54.04
N ASP A 807 -12.54 -0.33 52.73
CA ASP A 807 -12.10 -1.34 51.75
C ASP A 807 -10.63 -1.74 51.98
N ARG A 808 -9.77 -0.77 52.32
CA ARG A 808 -8.37 -1.02 52.65
C ARG A 808 -8.23 -1.95 53.86
N ALA A 809 -8.97 -1.71 54.94
CA ALA A 809 -8.95 -2.56 56.13
C ALA A 809 -9.41 -4.00 55.82
N VAL A 810 -10.40 -4.15 54.94
CA VAL A 810 -10.83 -5.48 54.45
C VAL A 810 -9.70 -6.14 53.68
N LEU A 811 -9.13 -5.48 52.66
CA LEU A 811 -8.08 -6.06 51.83
C LEU A 811 -6.84 -6.46 52.67
N VAL A 812 -6.45 -5.63 53.63
CA VAL A 812 -5.30 -5.87 54.52
C VAL A 812 -5.52 -7.09 55.44
N SER A 813 -6.74 -7.28 55.92
CA SER A 813 -7.06 -8.37 56.86
C SER A 813 -7.40 -9.70 56.18
N SER A 814 -7.97 -9.68 54.97
CA SER A 814 -8.54 -10.88 54.34
C SER A 814 -7.76 -11.43 53.14
N VAL A 815 -7.05 -10.61 52.37
CA VAL A 815 -6.45 -11.05 51.09
C VAL A 815 -5.20 -11.89 51.35
N GLU A 816 -5.16 -13.06 50.71
CA GLU A 816 -4.02 -13.99 50.77
C GLU A 816 -3.24 -14.03 49.45
N ILE A 817 -3.87 -13.72 48.32
CA ILE A 817 -3.27 -13.83 46.99
C ILE A 817 -3.55 -12.56 46.19
N VAL A 818 -2.53 -11.99 45.56
CA VAL A 818 -2.66 -10.79 44.73
C VAL A 818 -2.18 -11.05 43.32
N PHE A 819 -3.03 -10.78 42.34
CA PHE A 819 -2.66 -10.68 40.93
C PHE A 819 -2.60 -9.22 40.50
N HIS A 820 -1.39 -8.74 40.25
CA HIS A 820 -1.17 -7.41 39.70
C HIS A 820 -1.09 -7.45 38.16
N VAL A 821 -2.25 -7.25 37.50
CA VAL A 821 -2.38 -7.25 36.03
C VAL A 821 -2.63 -5.84 35.48
N ALA A 822 -2.88 -4.85 36.35
CA ALA A 822 -3.10 -3.49 35.93
C ALA A 822 -1.80 -2.84 35.44
N ALA A 823 -1.71 -2.57 34.14
CA ALA A 823 -0.63 -1.83 33.51
C ALA A 823 -1.18 -1.10 32.27
N THR A 824 -0.45 -0.10 31.79
CA THR A 824 -0.58 0.38 30.42
C THR A 824 0.47 -0.26 29.53
N VAL A 825 0.04 -0.72 28.37
CA VAL A 825 0.88 -1.31 27.32
C VAL A 825 0.78 -0.51 26.02
N ARG A 826 0.31 0.73 26.11
CA ARG A 826 0.16 1.62 24.97
C ARG A 826 1.52 2.23 24.65
N PHE A 827 2.07 1.91 23.48
CA PHE A 827 3.35 2.46 23.01
C PHE A 827 3.32 3.97 22.71
N ASN A 828 2.13 4.58 22.66
CA ASN A 828 1.94 6.01 22.38
C ASN A 828 1.40 6.78 23.60
N GLU A 829 1.47 6.21 24.79
CA GLU A 829 1.08 6.93 26.01
C GLU A 829 2.20 7.87 26.45
N LYS A 830 1.79 9.04 26.94
CA LYS A 830 2.71 10.03 27.50
C LYS A 830 3.59 9.40 28.58
N MET A 831 4.89 9.71 28.58
CA MET A 831 5.89 9.05 29.42
C MET A 831 5.52 9.15 30.90
N ARG A 832 5.08 10.33 31.36
CA ARG A 832 4.66 10.53 32.75
C ARG A 832 3.46 9.67 33.14
N GLN A 833 2.50 9.49 32.24
CA GLN A 833 1.30 8.67 32.49
C GLN A 833 1.64 7.18 32.51
N ALA A 834 2.55 6.75 31.62
CA ALA A 834 3.08 5.40 31.60
C ALA A 834 3.85 5.08 32.89
N LEU A 835 4.76 5.96 33.32
CA LEU A 835 5.49 5.81 34.59
C LEU A 835 4.54 5.84 35.80
N GLN A 836 3.55 6.73 35.82
CA GLN A 836 2.58 6.79 36.93
C GLN A 836 1.79 5.49 37.06
N THR A 837 1.45 4.85 35.95
CA THR A 837 0.67 3.62 35.94
C THR A 837 1.54 2.40 36.24
N ASN A 838 2.63 2.22 35.49
CA ASN A 838 3.43 0.99 35.51
C ASN A 838 4.53 0.96 36.58
N LEU A 839 5.00 2.12 37.04
CA LEU A 839 5.99 2.20 38.12
C LEU A 839 5.32 2.68 39.41
N GLY A 840 4.71 3.86 39.39
CA GLY A 840 4.03 4.43 40.55
C GLY A 840 2.88 3.55 41.06
N GLY A 841 2.02 3.10 40.15
CA GLY A 841 0.89 2.24 40.49
C GLY A 841 1.29 0.86 40.98
N THR A 842 2.32 0.26 40.37
CA THR A 842 2.89 -1.00 40.87
C THR A 842 3.50 -0.84 42.26
N ASN A 843 4.25 0.24 42.50
CA ASN A 843 4.77 0.56 43.84
C ASN A 843 3.63 0.71 44.86
N ALA A 844 2.56 1.42 44.52
CA ALA A 844 1.41 1.60 45.42
C ALA A 844 0.71 0.26 45.76
N VAL A 845 0.60 -0.67 44.80
CA VAL A 845 0.06 -2.02 45.06
C VAL A 845 1.01 -2.81 45.97
N MET A 846 2.33 -2.72 45.73
CA MET A 846 3.33 -3.36 46.58
C MET A 846 3.28 -2.84 48.02
N GLN A 847 3.08 -1.53 48.23
CA GLN A 847 2.93 -0.96 49.57
C GLN A 847 1.67 -1.47 50.28
N LEU A 848 0.54 -1.59 49.57
CA LEU A 848 -0.64 -2.25 50.14
C LEU A 848 -0.36 -3.71 50.53
N CYS A 849 0.36 -4.45 49.68
CA CYS A 849 0.70 -5.85 49.93
C CYS A 849 1.59 -6.02 51.17
N LYS A 850 2.50 -5.08 51.45
CA LYS A 850 3.35 -5.11 52.67
C LYS A 850 2.55 -5.01 53.96
N GLU A 851 1.35 -4.46 53.91
CA GLU A 851 0.48 -4.34 55.08
C GLU A 851 -0.43 -5.56 55.26
N MET A 852 -0.59 -6.41 54.24
CA MET A 852 -1.49 -7.56 54.29
C MET A 852 -0.99 -8.63 55.26
N HIS A 853 -1.81 -8.98 56.26
CA HIS A 853 -1.39 -9.89 57.33
C HIS A 853 -1.29 -11.36 56.90
N GLN A 854 -2.00 -11.74 55.83
CA GLN A 854 -2.13 -13.14 55.39
C GLN A 854 -1.59 -13.37 53.97
N LEU A 855 -0.81 -12.43 53.42
CA LEU A 855 -0.31 -12.54 52.05
C LEU A 855 0.59 -13.76 51.87
N LYS A 856 0.17 -14.68 51.01
CA LYS A 856 0.90 -15.90 50.62
C LYS A 856 1.56 -15.79 49.26
N SER A 857 0.96 -15.01 48.35
CA SER A 857 1.48 -14.88 46.98
C SER A 857 1.15 -13.54 46.36
N PHE A 858 2.15 -12.93 45.73
CA PHE A 858 2.01 -11.76 44.86
C PHE A 858 2.52 -12.12 43.47
N VAL A 859 1.62 -12.11 42.50
CA VAL A 859 1.93 -12.40 41.09
C VAL A 859 1.87 -11.11 40.30
N TYR A 860 3.04 -10.62 39.90
CA TYR A 860 3.18 -9.48 39.00
C TYR A 860 3.16 -9.94 37.55
N VAL A 861 2.32 -9.31 36.73
CA VAL A 861 2.30 -9.54 35.28
C VAL A 861 3.04 -8.42 34.59
N SER A 862 4.10 -8.78 33.86
CA SER A 862 4.85 -7.88 32.98
C SER A 862 4.94 -8.45 31.56
N THR A 863 5.48 -7.67 30.63
CA THR A 863 5.73 -8.14 29.26
C THR A 863 7.16 -8.69 29.13
N ALA A 864 7.31 -9.79 28.38
CA ALA A 864 8.63 -10.37 28.07
C ALA A 864 9.54 -9.39 27.29
N TYR A 865 8.95 -8.36 26.67
CA TYR A 865 9.67 -7.30 25.97
C TYR A 865 10.30 -6.23 26.88
N THR A 866 10.14 -6.30 28.20
CA THR A 866 10.70 -5.30 29.14
C THR A 866 12.23 -5.22 29.12
N ASN A 867 12.91 -6.25 28.60
CA ASN A 867 14.37 -6.31 28.44
C ASN A 867 14.79 -6.44 26.98
N SER A 868 14.03 -5.84 26.06
CA SER A 868 14.22 -5.94 24.60
C SER A 868 15.60 -5.56 24.03
N PRO A 869 16.47 -4.77 24.70
CA PRO A 869 17.85 -4.56 24.21
C PRO A 869 18.75 -5.79 24.33
N ARG A 870 18.30 -6.90 24.94
CA ARG A 870 19.09 -8.11 25.13
C ARG A 870 18.70 -9.17 24.10
N ASP A 871 19.70 -9.80 23.48
CA ASP A 871 19.49 -10.90 22.53
C ASP A 871 19.00 -12.19 23.20
N LYS A 872 19.30 -12.34 24.50
CA LYS A 872 18.85 -13.45 25.34
C LYS A 872 18.26 -12.91 26.64
N VAL A 873 17.05 -13.34 26.97
CA VAL A 873 16.35 -13.00 28.21
C VAL A 873 16.09 -14.31 28.98
N ASP A 874 16.86 -14.52 30.03
CA ASP A 874 16.73 -15.63 30.98
C ASP A 874 15.66 -15.30 32.04
N GLU A 875 15.14 -16.31 32.73
CA GLU A 875 14.14 -16.16 33.81
C GLU A 875 14.77 -15.63 35.11
N VAL A 876 15.35 -14.43 35.05
CA VAL A 876 15.97 -13.74 36.17
C VAL A 876 15.45 -12.32 36.29
N VAL A 877 15.51 -11.75 37.49
CA VAL A 877 15.21 -10.33 37.70
C VAL A 877 16.42 -9.52 37.24
N TYR A 878 16.26 -8.80 36.14
CA TYR A 878 17.30 -7.90 35.64
C TYR A 878 17.34 -6.62 36.45
N THR A 879 18.55 -6.19 36.82
CA THR A 879 18.75 -4.89 37.47
C THR A 879 18.36 -3.79 36.47
N PRO A 880 17.46 -2.87 36.84
CA PRO A 880 17.11 -1.75 35.98
C PRO A 880 18.34 -0.85 35.79
N PRO A 881 18.48 -0.19 34.62
CA PRO A 881 19.62 0.68 34.33
C PRO A 881 19.66 1.93 35.24
N VAL A 882 18.53 2.26 35.86
CA VAL A 882 18.36 3.42 36.75
C VAL A 882 17.56 2.97 37.96
N ASP A 883 17.88 3.55 39.11
CA ASP A 883 17.16 3.38 40.36
C ASP A 883 15.69 3.85 40.23
N PRO A 884 14.70 2.95 40.40
CA PRO A 884 13.28 3.29 40.28
C PRO A 884 12.83 4.38 41.24
N ASP A 885 13.42 4.48 42.43
CA ASP A 885 13.05 5.49 43.43
C ASP A 885 13.48 6.89 42.97
N LYS A 886 14.61 7.01 42.26
CA LYS A 886 15.03 8.27 41.64
C LYS A 886 14.09 8.70 40.52
N ILE A 887 13.58 7.74 39.74
CA ILE A 887 12.59 8.04 38.69
C ILE A 887 11.30 8.58 39.31
N LEU A 888 10.81 7.95 40.39
CA LEU A 888 9.65 8.43 41.13
C LEU A 888 9.88 9.82 41.72
N GLN A 889 11.07 10.10 42.28
CA GLN A 889 11.43 11.45 42.72
C GLN A 889 11.39 12.43 41.55
N CYS A 890 12.00 12.14 40.39
CA CYS A 890 11.93 12.98 39.18
C CYS A 890 10.50 13.35 38.79
N MET A 891 9.56 12.40 38.91
CA MET A 891 8.15 12.63 38.65
C MET A 891 7.47 13.65 39.58
N GLU A 892 8.06 13.96 40.74
CA GLU A 892 7.50 14.93 41.70
C GLU A 892 7.91 16.37 41.39
N TRP A 893 9.15 16.64 40.96
CA TRP A 893 9.68 18.00 40.78
C TRP A 893 9.74 18.48 39.33
N MET A 894 9.68 17.60 38.33
CA MET A 894 9.68 18.01 36.91
C MET A 894 8.26 18.28 36.40
N SER A 895 8.12 19.22 35.46
CA SER A 895 6.85 19.50 34.77
C SER A 895 6.49 18.41 33.75
N GLU A 896 5.23 18.35 33.28
CA GLU A 896 4.85 17.40 32.21
C GLU A 896 5.64 17.67 30.92
N GLU A 897 5.87 18.93 30.57
CA GLU A 897 6.57 19.34 29.35
C GLU A 897 8.04 18.87 29.36
N GLN A 898 8.72 19.02 30.49
CA GLN A 898 10.10 18.56 30.67
C GLN A 898 10.25 17.03 30.56
N PHE A 899 9.22 16.27 30.96
CA PHE A 899 9.23 14.81 30.82
C PHE A 899 9.03 14.35 29.38
N GLU A 900 8.21 15.05 28.62
CA GLU A 900 7.96 14.74 27.21
C GLU A 900 9.15 15.15 26.33
N ASP A 901 9.85 16.23 26.65
CA ASP A 901 11.10 16.64 25.96
C ASP A 901 12.24 15.61 26.11
N LEU A 902 12.20 14.78 27.16
CA LEU A 902 13.18 13.72 27.44
C LEU A 902 12.75 12.35 26.90
N ALA A 903 11.51 12.21 26.45
CA ALA A 903 11.03 10.98 25.85
C ALA A 903 11.57 10.88 24.41
N PRO A 904 12.15 9.74 24.01
CA PRO A 904 12.54 9.54 22.61
C PRO A 904 11.31 9.67 21.71
N SER A 905 11.45 10.49 20.66
CA SER A 905 10.39 10.85 19.70
C SER A 905 9.84 9.67 18.91
#